data_AF-A0A1J7G094-F1
#
_entry.id   AF-A0A1J7G094-F1
#
_cell.length_a   1.000
_cell.length_b   1.000
_cell.length_c   1.000
_cell.angle_alpha   90.00
_cell.angle_beta   90.00
_cell.angle_gamma   90.00
#
_symmetry.space_group_name_H-M   'P 1'
#
loop_
_entity.id
_entity.type
_entity.pdbx_description
1 polymer ?
#
loop_
_entity_poly.entity_id
_entity_poly.type
_entity_poly.pdbx_seq_one_letter_code
_entity_poly.pdbx_strand_id
1 'polypeptide(L)'
;MADTVSSPSFVETTDSKNAFDLGAFVGDLNFEDHLTNDDISLEGLEQELEECKNNDVVANILSKGTKLRDYTKGVENDLRKLELDSIQDYIKESDNLVSLHDQIRDCDSILSQMETLLSGFQGEIGSISSDIKILQEKSMDMGLRLKNRKVAESKLAKFVEDIIVPPRMVDILVDGEVNEEYMRTLEILSKKIKFVQVDPMVKASKALKDVQPELEKLRQKAVSKVFDFIVQKLYALRKPKTNIQILQQSVLLKYKYVVIFLKEHGKETYNEVRAAYIDTMNKVLSAHFRAYIQALEKLQMDIATSDDLIGVETRSSGLFIRAREPLKNRSAVFALGDRINILKEIDEPALIPHIAEASSNKYPYELLFRSLQKLLMDTATSEYNFCEDFFGEQSIFYEIFSGPFGVIDEHFNLVLPNCYDAIGLMLMIRIIHQHQLIMSRRRIPCLDSYLDKVNISLWPRFKMVFDMHLSSLRNANVKTLWEDDVHPHYVMRRYAEFTASLIHLNAECGDGQLDLNLERLRMAIDDLLIKLAKNFLKPKQQTVFLINNYDMTISVLKEAGPEGGKILMHFEELLKSNTALFVEELLQEHFSDLIKFVKAKASEDPMSSPDKPITIAEVEPLVKDFASRWKGAIELMHKDVITSFSNFLCGMEILRAALTQLLLYYTRLSDCIKRIVGGSALNKDLVSISSIMNFTPHGYILCLILQSEKEAKKEAFRKYLESSGAVDALTKVLVSLYEQNDKPSSALEFIQNKLSCPSISEHEKLQAELSDLQIRYNELLTAHQKTCKELEELKSTHASAMASTKEATDDESAKDGL
;
A
#
# COMPACT_ATOMS: atom_id res chain seq x y z
N MET A 1 -30.30 41.56 -18.66
CA MET A 1 -30.41 40.50 -19.69
C MET A 1 -31.77 39.86 -19.47
N ALA A 2 -32.90 40.42 -19.95
CA ALA A 2 -33.12 41.30 -21.11
C ALA A 2 -32.91 40.54 -22.44
N ASP A 3 -33.84 40.44 -23.40
CA ASP A 3 -35.27 40.92 -23.53
C ASP A 3 -36.12 39.79 -24.20
N THR A 4 -37.40 39.86 -24.65
CA THR A 4 -38.39 40.88 -25.10
C THR A 4 -39.83 40.52 -24.60
N VAL A 5 -40.90 41.35 -24.59
CA VAL A 5 -41.64 42.19 -25.60
C VAL A 5 -42.36 41.33 -26.66
N SER A 6 -43.69 41.38 -26.88
CA SER A 6 -44.61 42.56 -26.94
C SER A 6 -46.03 42.41 -26.33
N SER A 7 -46.68 43.57 -26.12
CA SER A 7 -48.10 43.79 -25.75
C SER A 7 -48.97 44.05 -27.02
N PRO A 8 -50.32 44.33 -26.98
CA PRO A 8 -50.94 45.47 -26.27
C PRO A 8 -52.37 45.30 -25.65
N SER A 9 -52.73 46.28 -24.81
CA SER A 9 -54.06 46.84 -24.41
C SER A 9 -55.38 46.19 -24.90
N PHE A 10 -56.48 46.17 -24.13
CA PHE A 10 -57.23 47.40 -23.75
C PHE A 10 -58.16 47.26 -22.51
N VAL A 11 -58.02 48.23 -21.58
CA VAL A 11 -59.04 48.92 -20.74
C VAL A 11 -60.02 48.14 -19.84
N GLU A 12 -60.15 48.66 -18.60
CA GLU A 12 -61.14 48.30 -17.57
C GLU A 12 -62.49 49.01 -17.77
N THR A 13 -63.57 48.43 -17.26
CA THR A 13 -64.68 49.21 -16.67
C THR A 13 -65.38 48.44 -15.55
N THR A 14 -65.93 49.16 -14.57
CA THR A 14 -66.46 48.62 -13.32
C THR A 14 -67.97 48.47 -13.30
N ASP A 15 -68.48 47.46 -12.59
CA ASP A 15 -69.88 47.40 -12.14
C ASP A 15 -70.25 48.64 -11.31
N SER A 16 -71.24 49.41 -11.75
CA SER A 16 -71.93 50.38 -10.89
C SER A 16 -73.37 50.64 -11.32
N LYS A 17 -74.27 50.57 -10.34
CA LYS A 17 -75.72 50.83 -10.39
C LYS A 17 -76.10 52.08 -11.23
N ASN A 18 -77.16 51.94 -12.02
CA ASN A 18 -78.29 52.88 -12.16
C ASN A 18 -79.45 52.09 -12.84
N ALA A 19 -80.66 52.00 -12.27
CA ALA A 19 -81.69 53.02 -12.05
C ALA A 19 -82.68 53.10 -13.24
N PHE A 20 -83.97 53.26 -12.93
CA PHE A 20 -85.07 53.33 -13.89
C PHE A 20 -84.95 54.56 -14.81
N ASP A 21 -85.41 54.42 -16.06
CA ASP A 21 -86.20 55.48 -16.71
C ASP A 21 -87.24 54.86 -17.68
N LEU A 22 -88.22 55.65 -18.13
CA LEU A 22 -89.43 55.20 -18.83
C LEU A 22 -89.48 55.62 -20.32
N GLY A 23 -90.16 54.78 -21.11
CA GLY A 23 -91.07 55.23 -22.18
C GLY A 23 -90.45 55.69 -23.52
N ALA A 24 -90.57 54.84 -24.55
CA ALA A 24 -90.42 55.29 -25.95
C ALA A 24 -91.06 54.38 -27.04
N PHE A 25 -92.15 53.61 -26.80
CA PHE A 25 -92.94 53.04 -27.92
C PHE A 25 -94.39 52.59 -27.57
N VAL A 26 -95.22 53.50 -27.07
CA VAL A 26 -96.69 53.39 -27.15
C VAL A 26 -97.22 54.75 -27.61
N GLY A 27 -98.05 54.77 -28.66
CA GLY A 27 -98.71 55.99 -29.17
C GLY A 27 -100.13 56.10 -28.62
N ASP A 28 -100.56 57.33 -28.35
CA ASP A 28 -101.79 57.61 -27.60
C ASP A 28 -103.10 57.25 -28.31
N LEU A 29 -104.12 56.97 -27.49
CA LEU A 29 -105.53 57.19 -27.79
C LEU A 29 -105.98 58.49 -27.12
N ASN A 30 -106.77 59.31 -27.79
CA ASN A 30 -107.65 60.24 -27.08
C ASN A 30 -108.90 60.61 -27.89
N PHE A 31 -109.99 60.93 -27.18
CA PHE A 31 -111.31 61.31 -27.72
C PHE A 31 -111.67 62.73 -27.24
N GLU A 32 -112.28 63.54 -28.09
CA GLU A 32 -113.19 64.62 -27.70
C GLU A 32 -114.37 64.69 -28.68
N ASP A 33 -115.54 65.13 -28.18
CA ASP A 33 -116.85 65.15 -28.88
C ASP A 33 -117.47 66.57 -28.81
N HIS A 34 -118.38 66.90 -29.75
CA HIS A 34 -119.56 67.83 -29.64
C HIS A 34 -119.90 68.73 -30.87
N LEU A 35 -120.70 68.18 -31.80
CA LEU A 35 -122.03 68.64 -32.29
C LEU A 35 -122.39 70.11 -32.74
N THR A 36 -123.00 70.21 -33.95
CA THR A 36 -124.27 70.92 -34.38
C THR A 36 -124.38 72.28 -35.15
N ASN A 37 -125.03 72.20 -36.36
CA ASN A 37 -126.15 73.00 -36.98
C ASN A 37 -126.05 74.20 -38.02
N ASP A 38 -126.61 73.93 -39.25
CA ASP A 38 -127.75 74.60 -39.99
C ASP A 38 -127.68 75.51 -41.28
N ASP A 39 -128.75 75.36 -42.12
CA ASP A 39 -129.28 76.11 -43.33
C ASP A 39 -128.66 75.93 -44.77
N ILE A 40 -129.35 76.03 -45.95
CA ILE A 40 -130.77 75.81 -46.42
C ILE A 40 -130.95 75.83 -48.00
N SER A 41 -132.16 75.50 -48.54
CA SER A 41 -132.80 75.90 -49.86
C SER A 41 -133.08 74.86 -51.00
N LEU A 42 -134.06 75.16 -51.91
CA LEU A 42 -134.83 74.25 -52.83
C LEU A 42 -135.46 74.96 -54.08
N GLU A 43 -135.84 74.24 -55.17
CA GLU A 43 -137.08 74.42 -56.03
C GLU A 43 -137.26 73.38 -57.20
N GLY A 44 -138.51 73.12 -57.67
CA GLY A 44 -138.87 72.63 -59.03
C GLY A 44 -139.51 71.22 -59.19
N LEU A 45 -140.78 71.09 -59.66
CA LEU A 45 -141.47 69.77 -59.76
C LEU A 45 -142.77 69.66 -60.64
N GLU A 46 -142.87 70.27 -61.83
CA GLU A 46 -144.17 70.34 -62.57
C GLU A 46 -144.22 69.66 -63.98
N GLN A 47 -143.08 69.23 -64.55
CA GLN A 47 -143.00 68.97 -66.00
C GLN A 47 -143.32 67.53 -66.48
N GLU A 48 -143.30 66.51 -65.61
CA GLU A 48 -143.33 65.09 -66.02
C GLU A 48 -144.74 64.52 -66.35
N LEU A 49 -145.80 65.33 -66.35
CA LEU A 49 -147.18 64.81 -66.26
C LEU A 49 -147.94 64.60 -67.60
N GLU A 50 -147.44 65.06 -68.76
CA GLU A 50 -148.22 65.08 -70.01
C GLU A 50 -148.06 63.86 -70.94
N GLU A 51 -146.98 63.08 -70.86
CA GLU A 51 -146.51 62.29 -72.02
C GLU A 51 -147.21 60.92 -72.24
N CYS A 52 -147.83 60.33 -71.21
CA CYS A 52 -148.21 58.90 -71.20
C CYS A 52 -149.60 58.56 -71.82
N LYS A 53 -149.87 58.93 -73.08
CA LYS A 53 -151.22 58.80 -73.68
C LYS A 53 -151.48 57.65 -74.69
N ASN A 54 -150.45 57.03 -75.26
CA ASN A 54 -150.57 56.22 -76.50
C ASN A 54 -150.05 54.76 -76.42
N ASN A 55 -150.48 53.94 -75.45
CA ASN A 55 -150.08 52.52 -75.39
C ASN A 55 -151.27 51.61 -75.06
N ASP A 56 -151.48 50.53 -75.82
CA ASP A 56 -152.64 49.64 -75.67
C ASP A 56 -152.71 48.92 -74.32
N VAL A 57 -151.58 48.65 -73.66
CA VAL A 57 -151.58 48.13 -72.28
C VAL A 57 -152.11 49.19 -71.31
N VAL A 58 -151.73 50.45 -71.51
CA VAL A 58 -152.24 51.58 -70.72
C VAL A 58 -153.72 51.85 -71.03
N ALA A 59 -154.16 51.69 -72.29
CA ALA A 59 -155.57 51.79 -72.68
C ALA A 59 -156.42 50.70 -72.00
N ASN A 60 -155.91 49.47 -71.88
CA ASN A 60 -156.57 48.36 -71.16
C ASN A 60 -156.59 48.52 -69.63
N ILE A 61 -155.83 49.48 -69.09
CA ILE A 61 -155.85 49.84 -67.67
C ILE A 61 -156.76 51.05 -67.44
N LEU A 62 -156.73 52.04 -68.34
CA LEU A 62 -157.69 53.15 -68.36
C LEU A 62 -159.14 52.65 -68.50
N SER A 63 -159.38 51.58 -69.27
CA SER A 63 -160.71 50.97 -69.43
C SER A 63 -161.22 50.21 -68.19
N LYS A 64 -160.35 49.87 -67.22
CA LYS A 64 -160.69 49.13 -65.99
C LYS A 64 -160.73 49.98 -64.72
N GLY A 65 -160.54 51.31 -64.83
CA GLY A 65 -160.76 52.25 -63.73
C GLY A 65 -159.91 52.02 -62.47
N THR A 66 -158.79 51.30 -62.58
CA THR A 66 -157.90 50.93 -61.47
C THR A 66 -156.47 51.41 -61.72
N LYS A 67 -155.72 51.68 -60.64
CA LYS A 67 -154.51 52.51 -60.68
C LYS A 67 -153.24 51.68 -60.97
N LEU A 68 -152.37 52.23 -61.82
CA LEU A 68 -151.19 51.56 -62.39
C LEU A 68 -150.20 50.96 -61.36
N ARG A 69 -150.12 51.53 -60.15
CA ARG A 69 -149.03 51.29 -59.19
C ARG A 69 -149.08 49.92 -58.48
N ASP A 70 -150.24 49.29 -58.41
CA ASP A 70 -150.41 48.04 -57.66
C ASP A 70 -149.96 46.79 -58.43
N TYR A 71 -149.90 46.86 -59.77
CA TYR A 71 -149.53 45.73 -60.63
C TYR A 71 -148.04 45.40 -60.58
N THR A 72 -147.17 46.42 -60.56
CA THR A 72 -145.70 46.25 -60.58
C THR A 72 -145.19 45.41 -59.41
N LYS A 73 -145.80 45.57 -58.23
CA LYS A 73 -145.45 44.82 -57.00
C LYS A 73 -145.72 43.31 -57.08
N GLY A 74 -146.52 42.84 -58.03
CA GLY A 74 -146.70 41.41 -58.26
C GLY A 74 -145.42 40.76 -58.80
N VAL A 75 -144.80 41.39 -59.80
CA VAL A 75 -143.70 40.81 -60.59
C VAL A 75 -142.39 40.71 -59.78
N GLU A 76 -142.12 41.66 -58.87
CA GLU A 76 -140.91 41.61 -58.01
C GLU A 76 -140.91 40.42 -57.04
N ASN A 77 -142.08 39.94 -56.60
CA ASN A 77 -142.18 38.85 -55.62
C ASN A 77 -141.83 37.48 -56.21
N ASP A 78 -142.19 37.23 -57.47
CA ASP A 78 -141.91 35.93 -58.11
C ASP A 78 -140.40 35.72 -58.35
N LEU A 79 -139.66 36.80 -58.64
CA LEU A 79 -138.21 36.74 -58.89
C LEU A 79 -137.42 36.31 -57.64
N ARG A 80 -137.70 36.93 -56.48
CA ARG A 80 -137.02 36.62 -55.20
C ARG A 80 -137.17 35.18 -54.74
N LYS A 81 -138.25 34.51 -55.16
CA LYS A 81 -138.53 33.13 -54.74
C LYS A 81 -137.53 32.14 -55.33
N LEU A 82 -137.05 32.41 -56.55
CA LEU A 82 -136.15 31.54 -57.30
C LEU A 82 -134.70 31.56 -56.77
N GLU A 83 -134.27 32.68 -56.20
CA GLU A 83 -132.92 32.83 -55.61
C GLU A 83 -132.75 31.99 -54.33
N LEU A 84 -133.80 31.89 -53.51
CA LEU A 84 -133.78 31.15 -52.24
C LEU A 84 -133.58 29.64 -52.43
N ASP A 85 -134.26 29.04 -53.41
CA ASP A 85 -134.19 27.59 -53.66
C ASP A 85 -132.76 27.12 -54.00
N SER A 86 -131.95 27.96 -54.67
CA SER A 86 -130.57 27.61 -55.05
C SER A 86 -129.58 27.61 -53.87
N ILE A 87 -129.83 28.41 -52.83
CA ILE A 87 -129.00 28.46 -51.62
C ILE A 87 -129.24 27.20 -50.76
N GLN A 88 -130.47 26.68 -50.79
CA GLN A 88 -130.91 25.54 -49.99
C GLN A 88 -130.13 24.23 -50.29
N ASP A 89 -129.72 24.01 -51.54
CA ASP A 89 -128.99 22.79 -51.93
C ASP A 89 -127.48 22.86 -51.61
N TYR A 90 -126.84 24.04 -51.64
CA TYR A 90 -125.43 24.17 -51.23
C TYR A 90 -125.21 23.90 -49.73
N ILE A 91 -126.18 24.24 -48.89
CA ILE A 91 -126.17 23.95 -47.44
C ILE A 91 -126.24 22.43 -47.17
N LYS A 92 -126.66 21.64 -48.15
CA LYS A 92 -127.03 20.21 -48.00
C LYS A 92 -125.86 19.23 -48.13
N GLU A 93 -124.74 19.66 -48.70
CA GLU A 93 -123.53 18.86 -48.95
C GLU A 93 -122.33 19.24 -48.04
N SER A 94 -122.48 20.23 -47.15
CA SER A 94 -121.36 20.74 -46.33
C SER A 94 -120.73 19.67 -45.44
N ASP A 95 -121.55 18.81 -44.84
CA ASP A 95 -121.13 17.88 -43.78
C ASP A 95 -120.20 16.77 -44.32
N ASN A 96 -120.39 16.37 -45.58
CA ASN A 96 -119.55 15.38 -46.25
C ASN A 96 -118.10 15.88 -46.42
N LEU A 97 -117.93 17.17 -46.70
CA LEU A 97 -116.61 17.78 -46.93
C LEU A 97 -115.79 17.89 -45.63
N VAL A 98 -116.46 18.16 -44.50
CA VAL A 98 -115.82 18.26 -43.17
C VAL A 98 -115.26 16.91 -42.73
N SER A 99 -116.06 15.84 -42.87
CA SER A 99 -115.73 14.48 -42.44
C SER A 99 -114.39 13.96 -43.01
N LEU A 100 -114.09 14.28 -44.28
CA LEU A 100 -112.83 13.87 -44.92
C LEU A 100 -111.62 14.65 -44.38
N HIS A 101 -111.79 15.92 -44.03
CA HIS A 101 -110.73 16.78 -43.52
C HIS A 101 -110.26 16.33 -42.12
N ASP A 102 -111.18 15.90 -41.26
CA ASP A 102 -110.83 15.40 -39.93
C ASP A 102 -110.04 14.09 -39.97
N GLN A 103 -110.34 13.16 -40.88
CA GLN A 103 -109.58 11.90 -41.03
C GLN A 103 -108.11 12.10 -41.45
N ILE A 104 -107.83 13.13 -42.26
CA ILE A 104 -106.44 13.46 -42.66
C ILE A 104 -105.68 14.02 -41.45
N ARG A 105 -106.33 14.89 -40.68
CA ARG A 105 -105.77 15.50 -39.46
C ARG A 105 -105.44 14.47 -38.37
N ASP A 106 -106.22 13.40 -38.24
CA ASP A 106 -105.94 12.30 -37.31
C ASP A 106 -104.67 11.52 -37.70
N CYS A 107 -104.38 11.33 -39.00
CA CYS A 107 -103.15 10.68 -39.45
C CYS A 107 -101.90 11.49 -39.12
N ASP A 108 -101.91 12.80 -39.35
CA ASP A 108 -100.79 13.69 -39.02
C ASP A 108 -100.53 13.74 -37.50
N SER A 109 -101.60 13.68 -36.69
CA SER A 109 -101.52 13.58 -35.23
C SER A 109 -100.75 12.33 -34.76
N ILE A 110 -100.96 11.17 -35.41
CA ILE A 110 -100.26 9.91 -35.06
C ILE A 110 -98.78 9.98 -35.46
N LEU A 111 -98.45 10.54 -36.63
CA LEU A 111 -97.06 10.68 -37.07
C LEU A 111 -96.27 11.63 -36.15
N SER A 112 -96.87 12.76 -35.76
CA SER A 112 -96.29 13.70 -34.80
C SER A 112 -96.00 13.07 -33.43
N GLN A 113 -96.86 12.15 -32.97
CA GLN A 113 -96.61 11.38 -31.73
C GLN A 113 -95.39 10.45 -31.84
N MET A 114 -95.20 9.77 -32.98
CA MET A 114 -94.02 8.90 -33.18
C MET A 114 -92.72 9.71 -33.30
N GLU A 115 -92.74 10.84 -34.00
CA GLU A 115 -91.59 11.75 -34.07
C GLU A 115 -91.20 12.26 -32.67
N THR A 116 -92.18 12.71 -31.89
CA THR A 116 -91.99 13.17 -30.51
C THR A 116 -91.34 12.08 -29.63
N LEU A 117 -91.79 10.82 -29.75
CA LEU A 117 -91.26 9.69 -28.98
C LEU A 117 -89.80 9.35 -29.34
N LEU A 118 -89.45 9.37 -30.62
CA LEU A 118 -88.09 9.10 -31.09
C LEU A 118 -87.13 10.25 -30.75
N SER A 119 -87.58 11.50 -30.88
CA SER A 119 -86.83 12.68 -30.42
C SER A 119 -86.57 12.63 -28.90
N GLY A 120 -87.55 12.16 -28.11
CA GLY A 120 -87.39 11.91 -26.68
C GLY A 120 -86.27 10.90 -26.39
N PHE A 121 -86.33 9.71 -26.98
CA PHE A 121 -85.30 8.67 -26.81
C PHE A 121 -83.90 9.13 -27.26
N GLN A 122 -83.81 9.90 -28.34
CA GLN A 122 -82.54 10.49 -28.78
C GLN A 122 -81.99 11.50 -27.77
N GLY A 123 -82.87 12.33 -27.18
CA GLY A 123 -82.53 13.25 -26.10
C GLY A 123 -82.05 12.54 -24.83
N GLU A 124 -82.73 11.48 -24.41
CA GLU A 124 -82.36 10.66 -23.25
C GLU A 124 -80.99 10.00 -23.41
N ILE A 125 -80.73 9.36 -24.56
CA ILE A 125 -79.41 8.77 -24.84
C ILE A 125 -78.32 9.84 -24.92
N GLY A 126 -78.64 11.02 -25.46
CA GLY A 126 -77.75 12.19 -25.46
C GLY A 126 -77.38 12.65 -24.03
N SER A 127 -78.38 12.77 -23.14
CA SER A 127 -78.16 13.10 -21.73
C SER A 127 -77.32 12.03 -21.04
N ILE A 128 -77.73 10.76 -21.10
CA ILE A 128 -77.05 9.66 -20.40
C ILE A 128 -75.58 9.53 -20.84
N SER A 129 -75.30 9.70 -22.14
CA SER A 129 -73.92 9.70 -22.67
C SER A 129 -73.10 10.89 -22.14
N SER A 130 -73.71 12.09 -22.08
CA SER A 130 -73.12 13.28 -21.47
C SER A 130 -72.87 13.08 -19.96
N ASP A 131 -73.83 12.53 -19.23
CA ASP A 131 -73.75 12.28 -17.79
C ASP A 131 -72.68 11.24 -17.45
N ILE A 132 -72.54 10.16 -18.24
CA ILE A 132 -71.45 9.18 -18.13
C ILE A 132 -70.09 9.86 -18.37
N LYS A 133 -69.97 10.73 -19.38
CA LYS A 133 -68.73 11.49 -19.65
C LYS A 133 -68.39 12.43 -18.49
N ILE A 134 -69.37 13.17 -17.97
CA ILE A 134 -69.24 14.06 -16.81
C ILE A 134 -68.84 13.26 -15.56
N LEU A 135 -69.39 12.06 -15.35
CA LEU A 135 -69.03 11.19 -14.24
C LEU A 135 -67.59 10.66 -14.37
N GLN A 136 -67.17 10.28 -15.58
CA GLN A 136 -65.82 9.83 -15.87
C GLN A 136 -64.79 10.95 -15.67
N GLU A 137 -65.05 12.16 -16.17
CA GLU A 137 -64.22 13.34 -15.96
C GLU A 137 -64.10 13.69 -14.46
N LYS A 138 -65.22 13.70 -13.73
CA LYS A 138 -65.24 13.88 -12.26
C LYS A 138 -64.46 12.79 -11.53
N SER A 139 -64.52 11.54 -11.97
CA SER A 139 -63.79 10.41 -11.38
C SER A 139 -62.28 10.56 -11.57
N MET A 140 -61.84 10.97 -12.77
CA MET A 140 -60.42 11.21 -13.07
C MET A 140 -59.87 12.41 -12.30
N ASP A 141 -60.62 13.52 -12.21
CA ASP A 141 -60.29 14.67 -11.38
C ASP A 141 -60.22 14.31 -9.88
N MET A 142 -61.21 13.59 -9.35
CA MET A 142 -61.19 13.07 -7.97
C MET A 142 -59.94 12.21 -7.70
N GLY A 143 -59.57 11.34 -8.65
CA GLY A 143 -58.35 10.52 -8.57
C GLY A 143 -57.07 11.35 -8.54
N LEU A 144 -56.97 12.39 -9.37
CA LEU A 144 -55.85 13.34 -9.37
C LEU A 144 -55.78 14.13 -8.06
N ARG A 145 -56.91 14.65 -7.56
CA ARG A 145 -57.00 15.34 -6.26
C ARG A 145 -56.57 14.44 -5.10
N LEU A 146 -56.97 13.17 -5.11
CA LEU A 146 -56.58 12.19 -4.08
C LEU A 146 -55.08 11.86 -4.16
N LYS A 147 -54.52 11.68 -5.37
CA LYS A 147 -53.09 11.47 -5.57
C LYS A 147 -52.27 12.67 -5.07
N ASN A 148 -52.69 13.89 -5.41
CA ASN A 148 -52.04 15.12 -4.97
C ASN A 148 -52.11 15.29 -3.44
N ARG A 149 -53.27 14.97 -2.83
CA ARG A 149 -53.40 14.95 -1.36
C ARG A 149 -52.45 13.96 -0.70
N LYS A 150 -52.35 12.72 -1.16
CA LYS A 150 -51.40 11.73 -0.59
C LYS A 150 -49.94 12.14 -0.73
N VAL A 151 -49.56 12.79 -1.84
CA VAL A 151 -48.20 13.32 -2.02
C VAL A 151 -47.91 14.51 -1.09
N ALA A 152 -48.89 15.39 -0.86
CA ALA A 152 -48.76 16.48 0.11
C ALA A 152 -48.70 15.97 1.56
N GLU A 153 -49.60 15.05 1.93
CA GLU A 153 -49.65 14.34 3.20
C GLU A 153 -48.32 13.69 3.55
N SER A 154 -47.75 12.89 2.64
CA SER A 154 -46.45 12.23 2.86
C SER A 154 -45.30 13.21 3.08
N LYS A 155 -45.27 14.35 2.37
CA LYS A 155 -44.26 15.40 2.56
C LYS A 155 -44.44 16.14 3.89
N LEU A 156 -45.68 16.46 4.26
CA LEU A 156 -46.01 17.14 5.52
C LEU A 156 -45.76 16.25 6.74
N ALA A 157 -46.13 14.97 6.67
CA ALA A 157 -45.87 13.99 7.72
C ALA A 157 -44.36 13.90 8.01
N LYS A 158 -43.54 13.73 6.96
CA LYS A 158 -42.07 13.71 7.11
C LYS A 158 -41.53 15.01 7.73
N PHE A 159 -41.98 16.18 7.27
CA PHE A 159 -41.56 17.47 7.83
C PHE A 159 -41.92 17.61 9.32
N VAL A 160 -43.08 17.09 9.74
CA VAL A 160 -43.48 17.05 11.15
C VAL A 160 -42.64 16.04 11.94
N GLU A 161 -42.40 14.83 11.42
CA GLU A 161 -41.54 13.83 12.04
C GLU A 161 -40.09 14.32 12.21
N ASP A 162 -39.55 15.04 11.24
CA ASP A 162 -38.20 15.62 11.29
C ASP A 162 -38.11 16.79 12.29
N ILE A 163 -39.16 17.61 12.47
CA ILE A 163 -39.14 18.76 13.41
C ILE A 163 -39.55 18.39 14.85
N ILE A 164 -40.54 17.52 15.06
CA ILE A 164 -41.15 17.31 16.39
C ILE A 164 -40.14 16.79 17.43
N VAL A 165 -40.23 17.28 18.66
CA VAL A 165 -39.44 16.80 19.80
C VAL A 165 -40.37 16.06 20.76
N PRO A 166 -40.33 14.71 20.82
CA PRO A 166 -41.17 13.94 21.75
C PRO A 166 -40.76 14.17 23.22
N PRO A 167 -41.70 14.24 24.19
CA PRO A 167 -41.36 14.41 25.61
C PRO A 167 -40.35 13.38 26.13
N ARG A 168 -40.53 12.09 25.80
CA ARG A 168 -39.56 11.02 26.14
C ARG A 168 -38.12 11.30 25.69
N MET A 169 -37.94 12.04 24.59
CA MET A 169 -36.61 12.44 24.11
C MET A 169 -35.98 13.49 25.03
N VAL A 170 -36.78 14.40 25.59
CA VAL A 170 -36.35 15.36 26.62
C VAL A 170 -35.96 14.61 27.89
N ASP A 171 -36.83 13.73 28.39
CA ASP A 171 -36.63 12.97 29.64
C ASP A 171 -35.30 12.17 29.61
N ILE A 172 -35.04 11.47 28.48
CA ILE A 172 -33.81 10.70 28.29
C ILE A 172 -32.58 11.63 28.23
N LEU A 173 -32.63 12.73 27.47
CA LEU A 173 -31.48 13.62 27.28
C LEU A 173 -31.13 14.42 28.54
N VAL A 174 -32.14 14.89 29.28
CA VAL A 174 -31.99 15.73 30.47
C VAL A 174 -31.63 14.88 31.69
N ASP A 175 -32.42 13.84 32.00
CA ASP A 175 -32.32 13.09 33.25
C ASP A 175 -31.71 11.69 33.06
N GLY A 176 -32.06 10.97 31.99
CA GLY A 176 -31.58 9.61 31.71
C GLY A 176 -30.04 9.42 31.65
N GLU A 177 -29.54 8.28 32.11
CA GLU A 177 -28.11 7.94 32.11
C GLU A 177 -27.53 7.74 30.70
N VAL A 178 -26.22 8.00 30.52
CA VAL A 178 -25.52 7.83 29.24
C VAL A 178 -25.28 6.34 28.94
N ASN A 179 -26.28 5.72 28.30
CA ASN A 179 -26.32 4.30 27.94
C ASN A 179 -26.67 4.12 26.43
N GLU A 180 -26.83 2.87 25.98
CA GLU A 180 -27.16 2.55 24.57
C GLU A 180 -28.49 3.14 24.06
N GLU A 181 -29.43 3.51 24.94
CA GLU A 181 -30.67 4.23 24.57
C GLU A 181 -30.43 5.73 24.46
N TYR A 182 -29.65 6.31 25.38
CA TYR A 182 -29.17 7.70 25.29
C TYR A 182 -28.40 7.93 23.99
N MET A 183 -27.51 7.01 23.60
CA MET A 183 -26.73 7.09 22.36
C MET A 183 -27.61 7.15 21.10
N ARG A 184 -28.63 6.27 21.02
CA ARG A 184 -29.63 6.31 19.92
C ARG A 184 -30.48 7.58 19.94
N THR A 185 -30.76 8.12 21.13
CA THR A 185 -31.49 9.39 21.30
C THR A 185 -30.64 10.59 20.87
N LEU A 186 -29.33 10.54 21.12
CA LEU A 186 -28.33 11.53 20.69
C LEU A 186 -28.18 11.55 19.16
N GLU A 187 -28.21 10.39 18.50
CA GLU A 187 -28.28 10.29 17.04
C GLU A 187 -29.51 11.00 16.46
N ILE A 188 -30.69 10.78 17.06
CA ILE A 188 -31.94 11.42 16.65
C ILE A 188 -31.83 12.93 16.84
N LEU A 189 -31.24 13.41 17.95
CA LEU A 189 -30.96 14.83 18.17
C LEU A 189 -30.04 15.42 17.09
N SER A 190 -28.93 14.75 16.75
CA SER A 190 -28.01 15.21 15.70
C SER A 190 -28.71 15.31 14.33
N LYS A 191 -29.52 14.32 13.96
CA LYS A 191 -30.31 14.31 12.72
C LYS A 191 -31.29 15.49 12.68
N LYS A 192 -32.00 15.77 13.78
CA LYS A 192 -32.95 16.89 13.91
C LYS A 192 -32.26 18.26 13.83
N ILE A 193 -31.16 18.46 14.56
CA ILE A 193 -30.38 19.71 14.51
C ILE A 193 -29.85 19.96 13.09
N LYS A 194 -29.34 18.94 12.40
CA LYS A 194 -28.86 19.04 11.01
C LYS A 194 -29.99 19.41 10.04
N PHE A 195 -31.17 18.79 10.14
CA PHE A 195 -32.33 19.13 9.31
C PHE A 195 -32.68 20.64 9.41
N VAL A 196 -32.73 21.15 10.65
CA VAL A 196 -32.96 22.58 10.95
C VAL A 196 -31.87 23.50 10.38
N GLN A 197 -30.62 23.04 10.32
CA GLN A 197 -29.50 23.85 9.83
C GLN A 197 -29.34 23.85 8.30
N VAL A 198 -29.77 22.80 7.59
CA VAL A 198 -29.47 22.63 6.15
C VAL A 198 -30.45 23.36 5.23
N ASP A 199 -31.76 23.31 5.49
CA ASP A 199 -32.78 23.76 4.52
C ASP A 199 -33.21 25.24 4.74
N PRO A 200 -33.05 26.15 3.74
CA PRO A 200 -33.46 27.55 3.85
C PRO A 200 -34.97 27.78 3.89
N MET A 201 -35.80 26.92 3.28
CA MET A 201 -37.26 27.00 3.37
C MET A 201 -37.76 26.53 4.72
N VAL A 202 -37.15 25.50 5.32
CA VAL A 202 -37.44 25.08 6.70
C VAL A 202 -37.18 26.25 7.67
N LYS A 203 -36.09 27.00 7.48
CA LYS A 203 -35.76 28.21 8.27
C LYS A 203 -36.78 29.35 8.17
N ALA A 204 -37.59 29.40 7.11
CA ALA A 204 -38.67 30.38 6.98
C ALA A 204 -39.97 29.98 7.71
N SER A 205 -40.09 28.73 8.18
CA SER A 205 -41.29 28.22 8.83
C SER A 205 -41.58 28.87 10.18
N LYS A 206 -42.86 29.14 10.47
CA LYS A 206 -43.31 29.59 11.81
C LYS A 206 -43.05 28.51 12.86
N ALA A 207 -43.45 27.26 12.58
CA ALA A 207 -43.30 26.14 13.51
C ALA A 207 -41.84 25.85 13.89
N LEU A 208 -40.87 26.23 13.04
CA LEU A 208 -39.46 26.13 13.41
C LEU A 208 -39.10 27.14 14.51
N LYS A 209 -39.59 28.38 14.45
CA LYS A 209 -39.23 29.44 15.41
C LYS A 209 -39.62 29.06 16.84
N ASP A 210 -40.68 28.28 17.00
CA ASP A 210 -41.17 27.80 18.29
C ASP A 210 -40.33 26.62 18.82
N VAL A 211 -39.86 25.73 17.94
CA VAL A 211 -39.12 24.50 18.31
C VAL A 211 -37.59 24.68 18.37
N GLN A 212 -37.03 25.59 17.57
CA GLN A 212 -35.61 25.91 17.53
C GLN A 212 -34.99 26.24 18.91
N PRO A 213 -35.59 27.07 19.80
CA PRO A 213 -35.01 27.33 21.11
C PRO A 213 -34.98 26.09 22.02
N GLU A 214 -35.94 25.17 21.90
CA GLU A 214 -35.94 23.93 22.69
C GLU A 214 -34.92 22.91 22.16
N LEU A 215 -34.79 22.77 20.84
CA LEU A 215 -33.70 21.99 20.23
C LEU A 215 -32.31 22.52 20.63
N GLU A 216 -32.15 23.83 20.73
CA GLU A 216 -30.90 24.48 21.13
C GLU A 216 -30.59 24.30 22.62
N LYS A 217 -31.58 24.42 23.51
CA LYS A 217 -31.44 24.04 24.93
C LYS A 217 -31.07 22.56 25.09
N LEU A 218 -31.71 21.67 24.32
CA LEU A 218 -31.40 20.23 24.33
C LEU A 218 -29.98 19.96 23.82
N ARG A 219 -29.52 20.66 22.77
CA ARG A 219 -28.12 20.60 22.32
C ARG A 219 -27.18 20.96 23.45
N GLN A 220 -27.37 22.11 24.11
CA GLN A 220 -26.50 22.58 25.18
C GLN A 220 -26.49 21.63 26.39
N LYS A 221 -27.67 21.16 26.83
CA LYS A 221 -27.80 20.23 27.96
C LYS A 221 -27.19 18.86 27.64
N ALA A 222 -27.39 18.34 26.42
CA ALA A 222 -26.76 17.10 25.97
C ALA A 222 -25.23 17.25 25.93
N VAL A 223 -24.70 18.28 25.26
CA VAL A 223 -23.25 18.55 25.16
C VAL A 223 -22.59 18.58 26.54
N SER A 224 -23.15 19.32 27.51
CA SER A 224 -22.68 19.32 28.90
C SER A 224 -22.72 17.93 29.55
N LYS A 225 -23.82 17.18 29.41
CA LYS A 225 -23.98 15.87 30.06
C LYS A 225 -23.02 14.81 29.52
N VAL A 226 -22.81 14.76 28.20
CA VAL A 226 -21.81 13.83 27.62
C VAL A 226 -20.37 14.29 27.82
N PHE A 227 -20.10 15.60 27.95
CA PHE A 227 -18.79 16.13 28.36
C PHE A 227 -18.42 15.63 29.76
N ASP A 228 -19.26 15.89 30.76
CA ASP A 228 -19.02 15.46 32.14
C ASP A 228 -18.81 13.94 32.22
N PHE A 229 -19.65 13.18 31.51
CA PHE A 229 -19.52 11.73 31.43
C PHE A 229 -18.18 11.29 30.83
N ILE A 230 -17.80 11.81 29.66
CA ILE A 230 -16.59 11.32 28.99
C ILE A 230 -15.32 11.76 29.72
N VAL A 231 -15.26 13.00 30.22
CA VAL A 231 -14.13 13.49 31.03
C VAL A 231 -13.93 12.65 32.29
N GLN A 232 -15.02 12.22 32.96
CA GLN A 232 -14.92 11.26 34.07
C GLN A 232 -14.36 9.89 33.64
N LYS A 233 -14.71 9.38 32.45
CA LYS A 233 -14.08 8.14 31.92
C LYS A 233 -12.61 8.35 31.58
N LEU A 234 -12.22 9.51 31.04
CA LEU A 234 -10.81 9.82 30.75
C LEU A 234 -9.98 9.92 32.02
N TYR A 235 -10.47 10.60 33.06
CA TYR A 235 -9.77 10.65 34.36
C TYR A 235 -9.68 9.28 35.06
N ALA A 236 -10.52 8.30 34.72
CA ALA A 236 -10.36 6.93 35.22
C ALA A 236 -9.08 6.24 34.71
N LEU A 237 -8.53 6.66 33.55
CA LEU A 237 -7.24 6.18 33.02
C LEU A 237 -6.04 6.56 33.91
N ARG A 238 -6.18 7.62 34.74
CA ARG A 238 -5.13 8.09 35.66
C ARG A 238 -4.95 7.18 36.89
N LYS A 239 -5.77 6.14 37.06
CA LYS A 239 -5.69 5.23 38.21
C LYS A 239 -4.52 4.24 38.06
N PRO A 240 -3.70 4.03 39.10
CA PRO A 240 -2.57 3.11 39.04
C PRO A 240 -3.05 1.66 38.85
N LYS A 241 -2.25 0.86 38.13
CA LYS A 241 -2.55 -0.55 37.76
C LYS A 241 -3.77 -0.75 36.83
N THR A 242 -4.38 0.31 36.30
CA THR A 242 -5.39 0.18 35.24
C THR A 242 -4.75 -0.32 33.94
N ASN A 243 -5.30 -1.38 33.35
CA ASN A 243 -4.95 -1.75 31.97
C ASN A 243 -5.67 -0.78 31.01
N ILE A 244 -4.88 0.16 30.48
CA ILE A 244 -5.34 1.27 29.63
C ILE A 244 -5.98 0.73 28.34
N GLN A 245 -5.29 -0.19 27.65
CA GLN A 245 -5.73 -0.79 26.39
C GLN A 245 -7.09 -1.51 26.54
N ILE A 246 -7.29 -2.25 27.62
CA ILE A 246 -8.59 -2.88 27.93
C ILE A 246 -9.66 -1.81 28.16
N LEU A 247 -9.39 -0.71 28.88
CA LEU A 247 -10.40 0.32 29.12
C LEU A 247 -10.75 1.10 27.84
N GLN A 248 -9.75 1.40 27.00
CA GLN A 248 -9.94 1.98 25.67
C GLN A 248 -10.84 1.12 24.80
N GLN A 249 -10.48 -0.15 24.60
CA GLN A 249 -11.18 -1.07 23.70
C GLN A 249 -12.56 -1.49 24.23
N SER A 250 -12.67 -1.86 25.51
CA SER A 250 -13.90 -2.44 26.07
C SER A 250 -14.89 -1.44 26.65
N VAL A 251 -14.47 -0.20 26.92
CA VAL A 251 -15.33 0.86 27.47
C VAL A 251 -15.38 2.09 26.57
N LEU A 252 -14.25 2.73 26.23
CA LEU A 252 -14.29 4.01 25.52
C LEU A 252 -14.83 3.88 24.08
N LEU A 253 -14.39 2.89 23.30
CA LEU A 253 -14.84 2.72 21.91
C LEU A 253 -16.38 2.58 21.75
N LYS A 254 -17.09 2.04 22.74
CA LYS A 254 -18.57 1.98 22.74
C LYS A 254 -19.21 3.37 22.66
N TYR A 255 -18.55 4.37 23.24
CA TYR A 255 -19.00 5.76 23.25
C TYR A 255 -18.40 6.59 22.10
N LYS A 256 -17.82 5.99 21.05
CA LYS A 256 -17.27 6.68 19.85
C LYS A 256 -18.22 7.74 19.29
N TYR A 257 -19.52 7.47 19.22
CA TYR A 257 -20.50 8.45 18.71
C TYR A 257 -20.66 9.70 19.61
N VAL A 258 -20.33 9.63 20.91
CA VAL A 258 -20.28 10.82 21.78
C VAL A 258 -19.27 11.83 21.25
N VAL A 259 -18.07 11.35 20.89
CA VAL A 259 -16.97 12.19 20.39
C VAL A 259 -17.37 12.83 19.06
N ILE A 260 -18.01 12.06 18.17
CA ILE A 260 -18.58 12.57 16.91
C ILE A 260 -19.64 13.64 17.18
N PHE A 261 -20.58 13.40 18.09
CA PHE A 261 -21.62 14.38 18.44
C PHE A 261 -21.03 15.69 18.99
N LEU A 262 -20.03 15.62 19.89
CA LEU A 262 -19.34 16.80 20.41
C LEU A 262 -18.58 17.55 19.29
N LYS A 263 -17.91 16.83 18.39
CA LYS A 263 -17.19 17.40 17.23
C LYS A 263 -18.12 18.14 16.26
N GLU A 264 -19.33 17.62 16.05
CA GLU A 264 -20.38 18.23 15.22
C GLU A 264 -21.07 19.43 15.90
N HIS A 265 -21.49 19.26 17.16
CA HIS A 265 -22.45 20.16 17.82
C HIS A 265 -21.88 20.99 18.98
N GLY A 266 -20.60 20.82 19.35
CA GLY A 266 -20.00 21.45 20.53
C GLY A 266 -18.48 21.58 20.44
N LYS A 267 -17.97 22.24 19.40
CA LYS A 267 -16.54 22.29 19.02
C LYS A 267 -15.60 22.72 20.16
N GLU A 268 -15.98 23.71 20.96
CA GLU A 268 -15.20 24.19 22.10
C GLU A 268 -15.07 23.07 23.16
N THR A 269 -16.19 22.48 23.55
CA THR A 269 -16.28 21.33 24.45
C THR A 269 -15.54 20.10 23.91
N TYR A 270 -15.55 19.87 22.59
CA TYR A 270 -14.74 18.82 21.95
C TYR A 270 -13.23 19.07 22.11
N ASN A 271 -12.79 20.31 21.91
CA ASN A 271 -11.38 20.68 22.10
C ASN A 271 -10.94 20.50 23.56
N GLU A 272 -11.83 20.74 24.54
CA GLU A 272 -11.56 20.43 25.95
C GLU A 272 -11.44 18.92 26.22
N VAL A 273 -12.31 18.07 25.65
CA VAL A 273 -12.16 16.60 25.76
C VAL A 273 -10.87 16.12 25.11
N ARG A 274 -10.53 16.66 23.93
CA ARG A 274 -9.28 16.38 23.20
C ARG A 274 -8.07 16.73 24.06
N ALA A 275 -8.03 17.94 24.63
CA ALA A 275 -6.96 18.39 25.52
C ALA A 275 -6.87 17.56 26.82
N ALA A 276 -8.01 17.24 27.44
CA ALA A 276 -8.06 16.41 28.65
C ALA A 276 -7.60 14.96 28.39
N TYR A 277 -7.84 14.42 27.19
CA TYR A 277 -7.30 13.14 26.77
C TYR A 277 -5.77 13.19 26.59
N ILE A 278 -5.29 14.18 25.83
CA ILE A 278 -3.86 14.38 25.56
C ILE A 278 -3.08 14.57 26.86
N ASP A 279 -3.52 15.46 27.75
CA ASP A 279 -2.90 15.69 29.06
C ASP A 279 -2.86 14.42 29.92
N THR A 280 -3.92 13.61 29.87
CA THR A 280 -4.01 12.35 30.61
C THR A 280 -3.03 11.32 30.07
N MET A 281 -3.07 11.04 28.78
CA MET A 281 -2.28 9.98 28.16
C MET A 281 -0.80 10.32 28.10
N ASN A 282 -0.46 11.57 27.78
CA ASN A 282 0.92 12.05 27.80
C ASN A 282 1.55 11.83 29.20
N LYS A 283 0.87 12.24 30.28
CA LYS A 283 1.36 12.07 31.65
C LYS A 283 1.45 10.59 32.08
N VAL A 284 0.42 9.80 31.80
CA VAL A 284 0.37 8.39 32.21
C VAL A 284 1.41 7.56 31.46
N LEU A 285 1.55 7.73 30.14
CA LEU A 285 2.57 7.04 29.35
C LEU A 285 3.99 7.51 29.71
N SER A 286 4.22 8.82 29.89
CA SER A 286 5.53 9.33 30.34
C SER A 286 5.95 8.78 31.69
N ALA A 287 5.01 8.63 32.64
CA ALA A 287 5.28 7.99 33.92
C ALA A 287 5.57 6.49 33.77
N HIS A 288 4.83 5.79 32.90
CA HIS A 288 5.05 4.38 32.61
C HIS A 288 6.43 4.10 32.01
N PHE A 289 6.82 4.82 30.94
CA PHE A 289 8.14 4.67 30.32
C PHE A 289 9.27 5.05 31.28
N ARG A 290 9.13 6.13 32.07
CA ARG A 290 10.15 6.51 33.08
C ARG A 290 10.35 5.41 34.13
N ALA A 291 9.26 4.84 34.66
CA ALA A 291 9.33 3.76 35.65
C ALA A 291 9.88 2.45 35.04
N TYR A 292 9.57 2.16 33.78
CA TYR A 292 10.09 1.00 33.06
C TYR A 292 11.60 1.12 32.80
N ILE A 293 12.07 2.28 32.32
CA ILE A 293 13.50 2.58 32.13
C ILE A 293 14.28 2.43 33.43
N GLN A 294 13.80 3.04 34.53
CA GLN A 294 14.42 2.94 35.86
C GLN A 294 14.47 1.50 36.41
N ALA A 295 13.62 0.60 35.90
CA ALA A 295 13.68 -0.83 36.22
C ALA A 295 14.66 -1.60 35.31
N LEU A 296 14.78 -1.24 34.04
CA LEU A 296 15.78 -1.81 33.12
C LEU A 296 17.22 -1.40 33.49
N GLU A 297 17.45 -0.17 33.92
CA GLU A 297 18.77 0.35 34.34
C GLU A 297 19.39 -0.54 35.45
N LYS A 298 18.57 -1.04 36.39
CA LYS A 298 19.02 -1.99 37.43
C LYS A 298 19.50 -3.33 36.86
N LEU A 299 18.98 -3.76 35.72
CA LEU A 299 19.25 -5.05 35.09
C LEU A 299 20.46 -5.01 34.14
N GLN A 300 21.01 -3.82 33.87
CA GLN A 300 22.15 -3.63 32.97
C GLN A 300 23.42 -4.36 33.44
N MET A 301 24.10 -4.96 32.47
CA MET A 301 25.46 -5.45 32.53
C MET A 301 26.36 -4.56 31.66
N ASP A 302 27.42 -4.00 32.24
CA ASP A 302 28.43 -3.24 31.49
C ASP A 302 29.41 -4.24 30.84
N ILE A 303 29.51 -4.21 29.50
CA ILE A 303 30.31 -5.15 28.72
C ILE A 303 31.71 -4.59 28.43
N ALA A 304 31.76 -3.33 27.97
CA ALA A 304 32.97 -2.69 27.45
C ALA A 304 33.17 -1.30 28.07
N THR A 305 34.42 -0.96 28.38
CA THR A 305 34.84 0.37 28.83
C THR A 305 35.58 1.13 27.72
N SER A 306 35.95 2.39 27.97
CA SER A 306 36.80 3.19 27.08
C SER A 306 38.15 2.54 26.75
N ASP A 307 38.61 1.65 27.60
CA ASP A 307 39.98 1.13 27.62
C ASP A 307 40.08 -0.26 26.97
N ASP A 308 38.95 -0.94 26.77
CA ASP A 308 38.86 -2.26 26.13
C ASP A 308 38.94 -2.15 24.59
N LEU A 309 40.06 -1.62 24.09
CA LEU A 309 40.35 -1.45 22.67
C LEU A 309 41.21 -2.60 22.12
N ILE A 310 41.17 -2.80 20.80
CA ILE A 310 41.83 -3.94 20.12
C ILE A 310 43.35 -3.90 20.36
N GLY A 311 44.01 -2.77 20.07
CA GLY A 311 45.47 -2.60 20.14
C GLY A 311 46.06 -2.28 21.51
N VAL A 312 45.36 -2.56 22.62
CA VAL A 312 45.78 -2.21 23.98
C VAL A 312 46.30 -3.43 24.77
N GLU A 313 47.35 -3.23 25.56
CA GLU A 313 48.00 -4.28 26.34
C GLU A 313 47.06 -4.88 27.40
N THR A 314 47.05 -6.21 27.51
CA THR A 314 46.18 -6.94 28.45
C THR A 314 46.59 -6.74 29.92
N ARG A 315 47.85 -6.35 30.20
CA ARG A 315 48.43 -6.26 31.55
C ARG A 315 48.36 -4.82 32.09
N SER A 316 47.19 -4.42 32.58
CA SER A 316 47.00 -3.16 33.32
C SER A 316 47.70 -3.21 34.70
N SER A 317 49.03 -3.08 34.72
CA SER A 317 49.89 -3.24 35.90
C SER A 317 49.88 -2.00 36.82
N GLY A 318 48.69 -1.64 37.33
CA GLY A 318 48.48 -0.51 38.23
C GLY A 318 48.49 -0.92 39.70
N LEU A 319 49.58 -0.63 40.42
CA LEU A 319 49.78 -1.05 41.83
C LEU A 319 48.78 -0.49 42.86
N PHE A 320 47.89 0.44 42.47
CA PHE A 320 47.02 1.19 43.40
C PHE A 320 45.56 1.34 42.94
N ILE A 321 44.99 0.34 42.26
CA ILE A 321 43.54 0.31 41.99
C ILE A 321 42.83 -0.70 42.90
N ARG A 322 41.90 -0.17 43.69
CA ARG A 322 41.01 -0.92 44.60
C ARG A 322 40.18 -1.92 43.80
N ALA A 323 40.08 -3.16 44.25
CA ALA A 323 39.50 -4.27 43.49
C ALA A 323 38.08 -3.98 42.95
N ARG A 324 38.00 -3.67 41.65
CA ARG A 324 36.89 -4.13 40.80
C ARG A 324 37.23 -5.57 40.39
N GLU A 325 36.25 -6.47 40.45
CA GLU A 325 36.43 -7.81 39.89
C GLU A 325 36.74 -7.69 38.38
N PRO A 326 37.68 -8.48 37.83
CA PRO A 326 37.90 -8.50 36.39
C PRO A 326 36.62 -8.97 35.69
N LEU A 327 36.16 -8.20 34.70
CA LEU A 327 34.99 -8.52 33.87
C LEU A 327 35.14 -9.95 33.33
N LYS A 328 34.29 -10.86 33.81
CA LYS A 328 34.50 -12.33 33.69
C LYS A 328 34.65 -12.83 32.25
N ASN A 329 34.08 -12.11 31.28
CA ASN A 329 34.08 -12.46 29.86
C ASN A 329 34.75 -11.40 28.98
N ARG A 330 36.01 -11.04 29.25
CA ARG A 330 36.75 -10.05 28.43
C ARG A 330 36.90 -10.42 26.94
N SER A 331 36.70 -11.69 26.56
CA SER A 331 36.59 -12.15 25.16
C SER A 331 35.24 -11.84 24.51
N ALA A 332 34.15 -11.72 25.28
CA ALA A 332 32.81 -11.41 24.76
C ALA A 332 32.61 -9.92 24.39
N VAL A 333 33.64 -9.08 24.57
CA VAL A 333 33.65 -7.68 24.12
C VAL A 333 33.78 -7.60 22.60
N PHE A 334 34.55 -8.51 21.99
CA PHE A 334 34.85 -8.52 20.55
C PHE A 334 34.13 -9.64 19.80
N ALA A 335 33.58 -10.63 20.48
CA ALA A 335 32.84 -11.74 19.88
C ALA A 335 31.31 -11.54 20.00
N LEU A 336 30.59 -11.75 18.89
CA LEU A 336 29.13 -11.63 18.83
C LEU A 336 28.43 -12.68 19.72
N GLY A 337 28.88 -13.93 19.67
CA GLY A 337 28.33 -15.03 20.48
C GLY A 337 26.79 -15.13 20.43
N ASP A 338 26.18 -15.41 21.58
CA ASP A 338 24.72 -15.52 21.72
C ASP A 338 23.96 -14.20 21.50
N ARG A 339 24.64 -13.04 21.45
CA ARG A 339 24.00 -11.72 21.29
C ARG A 339 23.24 -11.59 19.98
N ILE A 340 23.60 -12.37 18.95
CA ILE A 340 22.87 -12.41 17.67
C ILE A 340 21.43 -12.93 17.83
N ASN A 341 21.13 -13.73 18.86
CA ASN A 341 19.79 -14.30 19.04
C ASN A 341 18.72 -13.21 19.29
N ILE A 342 19.13 -12.02 19.76
CA ILE A 342 18.28 -10.84 19.92
C ILE A 342 17.64 -10.40 18.58
N LEU A 343 18.32 -10.63 17.44
CA LEU A 343 17.79 -10.34 16.10
C LEU A 343 16.82 -11.43 15.60
N LYS A 344 16.89 -12.65 16.13
CA LYS A 344 15.95 -13.74 15.85
C LYS A 344 14.68 -13.58 16.69
N GLU A 345 14.84 -13.19 17.95
CA GLU A 345 13.80 -12.97 18.95
C GLU A 345 13.17 -11.56 18.85
N ILE A 346 13.27 -10.90 17.69
CA ILE A 346 13.01 -9.47 17.54
C ILE A 346 11.56 -9.04 17.82
N ASP A 347 10.56 -9.92 17.66
CA ASP A 347 9.13 -9.61 17.91
C ASP A 347 8.54 -10.29 19.17
N GLU A 348 9.35 -11.00 19.96
CA GLU A 348 8.98 -11.54 21.30
C GLU A 348 8.48 -10.42 22.25
N PRO A 349 7.74 -10.70 23.34
CA PRO A 349 7.31 -9.63 24.24
C PRO A 349 8.50 -8.88 24.86
N ALA A 350 8.28 -7.63 25.27
CA ALA A 350 9.28 -6.83 25.98
C ALA A 350 9.59 -7.44 27.36
N LEU A 351 10.85 -7.37 27.79
CA LEU A 351 11.31 -7.92 29.07
C LEU A 351 10.51 -7.35 30.24
N ILE A 352 10.04 -8.22 31.13
CA ILE A 352 9.24 -7.89 32.31
C ILE A 352 10.18 -7.70 33.53
N PRO A 353 10.44 -6.46 34.01
CA PRO A 353 11.59 -6.21 34.87
C PRO A 353 11.50 -6.89 36.24
N HIS A 354 10.30 -7.00 36.83
CA HIS A 354 10.12 -7.64 38.14
C HIS A 354 10.38 -9.16 38.12
N ILE A 355 10.24 -9.83 36.97
CA ILE A 355 10.57 -11.25 36.81
C ILE A 355 12.09 -11.42 36.66
N ALA A 356 12.72 -10.55 35.88
CA ALA A 356 14.17 -10.51 35.68
C ALA A 356 14.96 -10.11 36.95
N GLU A 357 14.43 -9.16 37.74
CA GLU A 357 15.00 -8.77 39.04
C GLU A 357 14.89 -9.94 40.04
N ALA A 358 13.77 -10.68 40.02
CA ALA A 358 13.59 -11.88 40.84
C ALA A 358 14.49 -13.06 40.43
N SER A 359 14.80 -13.22 39.14
CA SER A 359 15.77 -14.24 38.67
C SER A 359 17.23 -13.81 38.83
N SER A 360 17.49 -12.60 39.33
CA SER A 360 18.84 -12.02 39.51
C SER A 360 19.70 -11.98 38.23
N ASN A 361 19.07 -12.00 37.06
CA ASN A 361 19.77 -11.99 35.78
C ASN A 361 20.23 -10.57 35.40
N LYS A 362 21.40 -10.49 34.78
CA LYS A 362 22.00 -9.28 34.24
C LYS A 362 22.09 -9.39 32.72
N TYR A 363 21.76 -8.29 32.02
CA TYR A 363 21.52 -8.31 30.58
C TYR A 363 22.34 -7.24 29.83
N PRO A 364 22.78 -7.53 28.59
CA PRO A 364 23.50 -6.57 27.76
C PRO A 364 22.56 -5.43 27.33
N TYR A 365 23.11 -4.22 27.15
CA TYR A 365 22.28 -3.02 26.93
C TYR A 365 21.41 -3.10 25.67
N GLU A 366 21.88 -3.73 24.59
CA GLU A 366 21.09 -3.85 23.36
C GLU A 366 19.79 -4.68 23.56
N LEU A 367 19.73 -5.59 24.53
CA LEU A 367 18.51 -6.34 24.86
C LEU A 367 17.52 -5.49 25.69
N LEU A 368 18.05 -4.62 26.55
CA LEU A 368 17.25 -3.64 27.30
C LEU A 368 16.67 -2.59 26.34
N PHE A 369 17.50 -2.08 25.43
CA PHE A 369 17.09 -1.20 24.33
C PHE A 369 16.04 -1.88 23.43
N ARG A 370 16.27 -3.12 22.97
CA ARG A 370 15.30 -3.91 22.20
C ARG A 370 13.96 -4.04 22.93
N SER A 371 13.98 -4.30 24.23
CA SER A 371 12.78 -4.39 25.06
C SER A 371 12.04 -3.06 25.20
N LEU A 372 12.76 -1.95 25.41
CA LEU A 372 12.19 -0.60 25.45
C LEU A 372 11.56 -0.20 24.11
N GLN A 373 12.24 -0.46 23.00
CA GLN A 373 11.76 -0.16 21.65
C GLN A 373 10.55 -1.03 21.25
N LYS A 374 10.54 -2.32 21.62
CA LYS A 374 9.40 -3.22 21.44
C LYS A 374 8.18 -2.77 22.25
N LEU A 375 8.37 -2.39 23.52
CA LEU A 375 7.30 -1.80 24.34
C LEU A 375 6.77 -0.50 23.73
N LEU A 376 7.65 0.37 23.22
CA LEU A 376 7.27 1.60 22.53
C LEU A 376 6.43 1.31 21.28
N MET A 377 6.87 0.40 20.41
CA MET A 377 6.15 -0.01 19.20
C MET A 377 4.75 -0.54 19.47
N ASP A 378 4.60 -1.47 20.41
CA ASP A 378 3.31 -2.10 20.67
C ASP A 378 2.35 -1.14 21.40
N THR A 379 2.87 -0.28 22.29
CA THR A 379 2.09 0.80 22.90
C THR A 379 1.63 1.81 21.84
N ALA A 380 2.55 2.30 20.99
CA ALA A 380 2.26 3.26 19.94
C ALA A 380 1.29 2.72 18.89
N THR A 381 1.44 1.45 18.49
CA THR A 381 0.50 0.71 17.64
C THR A 381 -0.91 0.75 18.23
N SER A 382 -1.05 0.49 19.53
CA SER A 382 -2.37 0.48 20.18
C SER A 382 -3.00 1.88 20.29
N GLU A 383 -2.20 2.92 20.61
CA GLU A 383 -2.70 4.28 20.80
C GLU A 383 -3.02 4.98 19.48
N TYR A 384 -2.20 4.77 18.43
CA TYR A 384 -2.43 5.34 17.12
C TYR A 384 -3.75 4.84 16.52
N ASN A 385 -3.96 3.52 16.56
CA ASN A 385 -5.22 2.91 16.13
C ASN A 385 -6.40 3.42 16.97
N PHE A 386 -6.25 3.57 18.30
CA PHE A 386 -7.30 4.14 19.13
C PHE A 386 -7.60 5.62 18.82
N CYS A 387 -6.60 6.45 18.51
CA CYS A 387 -6.79 7.84 18.12
C CYS A 387 -7.57 7.97 16.80
N GLU A 388 -7.24 7.14 15.81
CA GLU A 388 -7.97 7.05 14.54
C GLU A 388 -9.40 6.54 14.77
N ASP A 389 -9.58 5.46 15.54
CA ASP A 389 -10.90 4.89 15.79
C ASP A 389 -11.80 5.80 16.64
N PHE A 390 -11.28 6.44 17.70
CA PHE A 390 -12.13 7.13 18.68
C PHE A 390 -12.37 8.61 18.33
N PHE A 391 -11.37 9.32 17.80
CA PHE A 391 -11.46 10.74 17.45
C PHE A 391 -11.52 11.03 15.94
N GLY A 392 -11.04 10.10 15.11
CA GLY A 392 -10.82 10.34 13.68
C GLY A 392 -9.74 11.39 13.42
N GLU A 393 -8.73 11.48 14.29
CA GLU A 393 -7.64 12.46 14.23
C GLU A 393 -6.29 11.82 14.60
N GLN A 394 -5.46 11.51 13.60
CA GLN A 394 -4.10 10.99 13.81
C GLN A 394 -3.15 12.01 14.45
N SER A 395 -3.46 13.32 14.43
CA SER A 395 -2.66 14.37 15.07
C SER A 395 -2.56 14.21 16.59
N ILE A 396 -3.63 13.73 17.23
CA ILE A 396 -3.74 13.52 18.68
C ILE A 396 -2.63 12.57 19.18
N PHE A 397 -2.26 11.56 18.39
CA PHE A 397 -1.17 10.64 18.72
C PHE A 397 0.15 11.37 18.97
N TYR A 398 0.55 12.30 18.10
CA TYR A 398 1.84 12.99 18.18
C TYR A 398 1.87 13.97 19.38
N GLU A 399 0.74 14.61 19.69
CA GLU A 399 0.60 15.44 20.90
C GLU A 399 0.71 14.58 22.18
N ILE A 400 0.13 13.38 22.20
CA ILE A 400 0.27 12.41 23.30
C ILE A 400 1.72 11.94 23.44
N PHE A 401 2.35 11.49 22.35
CA PHE A 401 3.66 10.84 22.38
C PHE A 401 4.84 11.80 22.56
N SER A 402 4.63 13.12 22.43
CA SER A 402 5.64 14.15 22.75
C SER A 402 6.31 13.96 24.11
N GLY A 403 5.54 13.60 25.15
CA GLY A 403 6.05 13.31 26.50
C GLY A 403 6.85 12.00 26.56
N PRO A 404 6.26 10.84 26.20
CA PRO A 404 6.95 9.56 26.09
C PRO A 404 8.25 9.60 25.29
N PHE A 405 8.27 10.23 24.10
CA PHE A 405 9.49 10.42 23.32
C PHE A 405 10.52 11.25 24.07
N GLY A 406 10.11 12.36 24.71
CA GLY A 406 11.01 13.17 25.54
C GLY A 406 11.67 12.40 26.69
N VAL A 407 10.95 11.47 27.34
CA VAL A 407 11.51 10.59 28.39
C VAL A 407 12.52 9.59 27.83
N ILE A 408 12.23 9.00 26.66
CA ILE A 408 13.11 8.01 26.03
C ILE A 408 14.35 8.70 25.44
N ASP A 409 14.19 9.88 24.84
CA ASP A 409 15.27 10.75 24.38
C ASP A 409 16.17 11.20 25.54
N GLU A 410 15.60 11.59 26.69
CA GLU A 410 16.34 11.97 27.90
C GLU A 410 17.29 10.83 28.35
N HIS A 411 16.77 9.62 28.53
CA HIS A 411 17.60 8.44 28.87
C HIS A 411 18.60 8.08 27.76
N PHE A 412 18.18 8.06 26.50
CA PHE A 412 19.05 7.68 25.38
C PHE A 412 20.24 8.65 25.20
N ASN A 413 20.03 9.94 25.38
CA ASN A 413 21.09 10.96 25.37
C ASN A 413 22.05 10.86 26.57
N LEU A 414 21.63 10.27 27.70
CA LEU A 414 22.51 9.99 28.84
C LEU A 414 23.35 8.73 28.62
N VAL A 415 22.79 7.69 28.01
CA VAL A 415 23.50 6.40 27.80
C VAL A 415 24.41 6.43 26.58
N LEU A 416 23.96 6.94 25.44
CA LEU A 416 24.70 6.87 24.17
C LEU A 416 26.15 7.44 24.22
N PRO A 417 26.44 8.58 24.89
CA PRO A 417 27.80 9.10 25.04
C PRO A 417 28.74 8.21 25.87
N ASN A 418 28.19 7.24 26.60
CA ASN A 418 28.91 6.31 27.48
C ASN A 418 28.99 4.88 26.89
N CYS A 419 28.32 4.59 25.76
CA CYS A 419 28.43 3.30 25.07
C CYS A 419 29.77 3.17 24.34
N TYR A 420 30.66 2.27 24.81
CA TYR A 420 31.93 1.95 24.16
C TYR A 420 31.94 0.58 23.46
N ASP A 421 30.83 -0.16 23.50
CA ASP A 421 30.66 -1.42 22.79
C ASP A 421 30.18 -1.16 21.34
N ALA A 422 31.09 -1.26 20.38
CA ALA A 422 30.77 -1.11 18.95
C ALA A 422 29.88 -2.25 18.39
N ILE A 423 29.91 -3.45 18.97
CA ILE A 423 29.03 -4.56 18.56
C ILE A 423 27.62 -4.32 19.10
N GLY A 424 27.49 -3.89 20.35
CA GLY A 424 26.22 -3.45 20.94
C GLY A 424 25.60 -2.26 20.19
N LEU A 425 26.42 -1.28 19.79
CA LEU A 425 25.97 -0.16 18.94
C LEU A 425 25.47 -0.65 17.56
N MET A 426 26.18 -1.58 16.91
CA MET A 426 25.74 -2.17 15.64
C MET A 426 24.47 -3.01 15.80
N LEU A 427 24.33 -3.79 16.88
CA LEU A 427 23.12 -4.53 17.21
C LEU A 427 21.93 -3.58 17.39
N MET A 428 22.09 -2.44 18.09
CA MET A 428 21.03 -1.44 18.22
C MET A 428 20.62 -0.82 16.87
N ILE A 429 21.56 -0.60 15.94
CA ILE A 429 21.26 -0.16 14.57
C ILE A 429 20.43 -1.21 13.83
N ARG A 430 20.83 -2.49 13.87
CA ARG A 430 20.07 -3.60 13.25
C ARG A 430 18.69 -3.80 13.89
N ILE A 431 18.56 -3.62 15.21
CA ILE A 431 17.27 -3.65 15.94
C ILE A 431 16.33 -2.55 15.40
N ILE A 432 16.80 -1.30 15.30
CA ILE A 432 15.98 -0.20 14.75
C ILE A 432 15.57 -0.46 13.30
N HIS A 433 16.48 -0.96 12.46
CA HIS A 433 16.16 -1.30 11.08
C HIS A 433 15.09 -2.40 10.97
N GLN A 434 15.20 -3.49 11.74
CA GLN A 434 14.18 -4.54 11.77
C GLN A 434 12.85 -4.03 12.35
N HIS A 435 12.88 -3.12 13.34
CA HIS A 435 11.69 -2.45 13.87
C HIS A 435 11.01 -1.55 12.83
N GLN A 436 11.77 -0.82 11.99
CA GLN A 436 11.21 -0.06 10.85
C GLN A 436 10.52 -0.99 9.84
N LEU A 437 11.13 -2.13 9.51
CA LEU A 437 10.51 -3.15 8.63
C LEU A 437 9.23 -3.73 9.24
N ILE A 438 9.17 -3.92 10.56
CA ILE A 438 7.95 -4.37 11.27
C ILE A 438 6.85 -3.31 11.24
N MET A 439 7.16 -2.03 11.52
CA MET A 439 6.17 -0.95 11.48
C MET A 439 5.64 -0.70 10.05
N SER A 440 6.51 -0.80 9.04
CA SER A 440 6.15 -0.78 7.62
C SER A 440 5.20 -1.93 7.25
N ARG A 441 5.48 -3.17 7.68
CA ARG A 441 4.58 -4.33 7.51
C ARG A 441 3.23 -4.16 8.23
N ARG A 442 3.23 -3.54 9.41
CA ARG A 442 2.01 -3.16 10.16
C ARG A 442 1.23 -2.02 9.49
N ARG A 443 1.84 -1.27 8.55
CA ARG A 443 1.30 -0.06 7.88
C ARG A 443 1.01 1.09 8.86
N ILE A 444 1.81 1.23 9.91
CA ILE A 444 1.64 2.27 10.95
C ILE A 444 2.86 3.21 10.90
N PRO A 445 2.77 4.39 10.27
CA PRO A 445 3.92 5.29 10.06
C PRO A 445 4.26 6.16 11.27
N CYS A 446 3.54 6.00 12.40
CA CYS A 446 3.57 6.94 13.51
C CYS A 446 4.91 7.01 14.28
N LEU A 447 5.81 6.04 14.06
CA LEU A 447 7.14 6.00 14.65
C LEU A 447 8.28 6.28 13.65
N ASP A 448 8.00 6.47 12.36
CA ASP A 448 9.04 6.48 11.31
C ASP A 448 10.11 7.56 11.60
N SER A 449 9.66 8.80 11.81
CA SER A 449 10.53 9.94 12.16
C SER A 449 11.28 9.75 13.49
N TYR A 450 10.73 9.01 14.45
CA TYR A 450 11.41 8.68 15.70
C TYR A 450 12.50 7.62 15.49
N LEU A 451 12.20 6.55 14.74
CA LEU A 451 13.14 5.48 14.43
C LEU A 451 14.31 6.00 13.57
N ASP A 452 14.03 6.88 12.60
CA ASP A 452 15.06 7.56 11.81
C ASP A 452 15.95 8.46 12.69
N LYS A 453 15.38 9.24 13.60
CA LYS A 453 16.15 10.06 14.56
C LYS A 453 17.09 9.21 15.41
N VAL A 454 16.63 8.06 15.91
CA VAL A 454 17.46 7.14 16.70
C VAL A 454 18.56 6.53 15.84
N ASN A 455 18.26 6.10 14.61
CA ASN A 455 19.24 5.58 13.66
C ASN A 455 20.34 6.62 13.33
N ILE A 456 19.94 7.84 12.99
CA ILE A 456 20.83 8.99 12.74
C ILE A 456 21.70 9.33 13.96
N SER A 457 21.24 9.04 15.17
CA SER A 457 22.01 9.25 16.41
C SER A 457 23.00 8.12 16.70
N LEU A 458 22.64 6.86 16.39
CA LEU A 458 23.49 5.69 16.64
C LEU A 458 24.75 5.68 15.74
N TRP A 459 24.61 5.97 14.44
CA TRP A 459 25.71 5.86 13.47
C TRP A 459 26.94 6.74 13.79
N PRO A 460 26.81 8.03 14.14
CA PRO A 460 27.94 8.86 14.58
C PRO A 460 28.66 8.29 15.80
N ARG A 461 27.93 7.71 16.77
CA ARG A 461 28.55 7.09 17.95
C ARG A 461 29.25 5.78 17.62
N PHE A 462 28.62 4.91 16.81
CA PHE A 462 29.28 3.71 16.29
C PHE A 462 30.59 4.06 15.58
N LYS A 463 30.56 5.06 14.69
CA LYS A 463 31.75 5.52 13.98
C LYS A 463 32.83 6.06 14.93
N MET A 464 32.47 6.86 15.94
CA MET A 464 33.42 7.35 16.94
C MET A 464 34.15 6.19 17.65
N VAL A 465 33.42 5.17 18.10
CA VAL A 465 34.01 4.00 18.78
C VAL A 465 34.84 3.15 17.81
N PHE A 466 34.39 2.98 16.57
CA PHE A 466 35.17 2.30 15.53
C PHE A 466 36.49 3.03 15.25
N ASP A 467 36.47 4.36 15.12
CA ASP A 467 37.66 5.18 14.91
C ASP A 467 38.61 5.14 16.13
N MET A 468 38.10 4.94 17.35
CA MET A 468 38.93 4.66 18.54
C MET A 468 39.65 3.30 18.43
N HIS A 469 38.94 2.22 18.05
CA HIS A 469 39.58 0.93 17.81
C HIS A 469 40.64 0.99 16.69
N LEU A 470 40.32 1.65 15.56
CA LEU A 470 41.25 1.87 14.46
C LEU A 470 42.50 2.68 14.89
N SER A 471 42.29 3.72 15.70
CA SER A 471 43.39 4.53 16.24
C SER A 471 44.26 3.74 17.23
N SER A 472 43.67 2.83 18.01
CA SER A 472 44.42 1.96 18.93
C SER A 472 45.40 1.04 18.20
N LEU A 473 45.05 0.55 17.01
CA LEU A 473 45.92 -0.27 16.17
C LEU A 473 47.00 0.56 15.46
N ARG A 474 46.65 1.74 14.93
CA ARG A 474 47.61 2.62 14.23
C ARG A 474 48.68 3.20 15.15
N ASN A 475 48.30 3.52 16.39
CA ASN A 475 49.19 4.10 17.40
C ASN A 475 49.74 3.04 18.38
N ALA A 476 49.57 1.75 18.06
CA ALA A 476 49.98 0.62 18.87
C ALA A 476 51.49 0.62 19.15
N ASN A 477 51.88 0.57 20.42
CA ASN A 477 53.29 0.48 20.80
C ASN A 477 53.79 -0.97 20.67
N VAL A 478 54.45 -1.25 19.54
CA VAL A 478 55.05 -2.56 19.22
C VAL A 478 55.92 -3.11 20.36
N LYS A 479 56.59 -2.26 21.16
CA LYS A 479 57.47 -2.71 22.25
C LYS A 479 56.73 -3.20 23.50
N THR A 480 55.49 -2.80 23.73
CA THR A 480 54.68 -3.26 24.88
C THR A 480 53.69 -4.36 24.48
N LEU A 481 53.39 -4.48 23.18
CA LEU A 481 52.55 -5.56 22.67
C LEU A 481 53.34 -6.83 22.29
N TRP A 482 54.63 -6.72 21.97
CA TRP A 482 55.45 -7.87 21.55
C TRP A 482 55.78 -8.79 22.74
N GLU A 483 55.52 -10.08 22.53
CA GLU A 483 55.94 -11.19 23.40
C GLU A 483 56.80 -12.14 22.55
N ASP A 484 57.81 -12.80 23.15
CA ASP A 484 58.72 -13.73 22.45
C ASP A 484 58.07 -15.09 22.20
N ASP A 485 56.94 -15.08 21.49
CA ASP A 485 56.13 -16.26 21.18
C ASP A 485 55.61 -16.22 19.73
N VAL A 486 55.71 -17.35 19.04
CA VAL A 486 55.27 -17.54 17.65
C VAL A 486 53.80 -17.95 17.53
N HIS A 487 53.10 -18.18 18.64
CA HIS A 487 51.66 -18.50 18.69
C HIS A 487 50.78 -17.30 18.23
N PRO A 488 49.49 -17.53 17.91
CA PRO A 488 48.56 -16.47 17.50
C PRO A 488 48.44 -15.36 18.55
N HIS A 489 48.70 -14.11 18.13
CA HIS A 489 48.76 -12.96 19.01
C HIS A 489 47.37 -12.50 19.44
N TYR A 490 47.19 -12.13 20.70
CA TYR A 490 45.87 -11.80 21.25
C TYR A 490 45.22 -10.58 20.56
N VAL A 491 46.00 -9.63 20.03
CA VAL A 491 45.48 -8.48 19.27
C VAL A 491 44.90 -8.95 17.93
N MET A 492 45.55 -9.92 17.27
CA MET A 492 45.05 -10.53 16.03
C MET A 492 43.74 -11.28 16.30
N ARG A 493 43.67 -12.03 17.41
CA ARG A 493 42.43 -12.71 17.83
C ARG A 493 41.28 -11.73 18.09
N ARG A 494 41.51 -10.64 18.84
CA ARG A 494 40.51 -9.58 19.04
C ARG A 494 40.06 -8.95 17.71
N TYR A 495 41.00 -8.68 16.81
CA TYR A 495 40.70 -8.16 15.46
C TYR A 495 39.83 -9.15 14.66
N ALA A 496 40.14 -10.44 14.69
CA ALA A 496 39.40 -11.46 13.98
C ALA A 496 37.98 -11.62 14.54
N GLU A 497 37.83 -11.75 15.86
CA GLU A 497 36.54 -11.84 16.55
C GLU A 497 35.67 -10.60 16.25
N PHE A 498 36.25 -9.40 16.33
CA PHE A 498 35.56 -8.13 16.05
C PHE A 498 35.13 -7.99 14.58
N THR A 499 36.03 -8.31 13.65
CA THR A 499 35.77 -8.21 12.21
C THR A 499 34.73 -9.22 11.77
N ALA A 500 34.82 -10.47 12.25
CA ALA A 500 33.85 -11.52 12.02
C ALA A 500 32.45 -11.13 12.54
N SER A 501 32.39 -10.55 13.74
CA SER A 501 31.15 -10.06 14.36
C SER A 501 30.49 -8.94 13.54
N LEU A 502 31.27 -7.99 13.04
CA LEU A 502 30.74 -6.91 12.21
C LEU A 502 30.34 -7.36 10.80
N ILE A 503 31.08 -8.28 10.16
CA ILE A 503 30.70 -8.87 8.86
C ILE A 503 29.33 -9.57 8.97
N HIS A 504 29.13 -10.39 10.01
CA HIS A 504 27.87 -11.10 10.23
C HIS A 504 26.68 -10.13 10.42
N LEU A 505 26.89 -9.00 11.10
CA LEU A 505 25.86 -7.96 11.24
C LEU A 505 25.68 -7.09 9.98
N ASN A 506 26.68 -7.04 9.08
CA ASN A 506 26.64 -6.23 7.86
C ASN A 506 26.01 -6.93 6.64
N ALA A 507 25.84 -8.26 6.67
CA ALA A 507 25.34 -9.04 5.53
C ALA A 507 23.97 -8.57 4.98
N GLU A 508 23.15 -7.92 5.81
CA GLU A 508 21.84 -7.34 5.46
C GLU A 508 21.88 -5.79 5.34
N CYS A 509 23.05 -5.16 5.26
CA CYS A 509 23.24 -3.70 5.39
C CYS A 509 24.06 -3.12 4.23
N GLY A 510 23.46 -3.11 3.02
CA GLY A 510 24.14 -2.79 1.76
C GLY A 510 24.53 -1.32 1.52
N ASP A 511 25.06 -0.61 2.52
CA ASP A 511 25.54 0.78 2.36
C ASP A 511 27.01 0.90 1.90
N GLY A 512 27.81 -0.17 2.05
CA GLY A 512 29.24 -0.23 1.71
C GLY A 512 30.16 0.66 2.55
N GLN A 513 29.62 1.50 3.43
CA GLN A 513 30.38 2.41 4.28
C GLN A 513 31.05 1.64 5.45
N LEU A 514 30.43 0.57 5.95
CA LEU A 514 31.09 -0.31 6.93
C LEU A 514 32.27 -1.06 6.30
N ASP A 515 32.14 -1.59 5.07
CA ASP A 515 33.21 -2.32 4.38
C ASP A 515 34.48 -1.47 4.20
N LEU A 516 34.31 -0.19 3.80
CA LEU A 516 35.41 0.77 3.70
C LEU A 516 36.11 1.04 5.04
N ASN A 517 35.42 0.87 6.18
CA ASN A 517 36.00 1.02 7.51
C ASN A 517 36.66 -0.28 8.00
N LEU A 518 36.09 -1.45 7.69
CA LEU A 518 36.72 -2.76 7.94
C LEU A 518 38.02 -2.92 7.15
N GLU A 519 38.06 -2.45 5.89
CA GLU A 519 39.28 -2.43 5.06
C GLU A 519 40.38 -1.54 5.67
N ARG A 520 40.01 -0.37 6.23
CA ARG A 520 40.96 0.49 6.97
C ARG A 520 41.49 -0.17 8.24
N LEU A 521 40.69 -1.03 8.88
CA LEU A 521 41.08 -1.82 10.05
C LEU A 521 42.03 -2.95 9.66
N ARG A 522 41.75 -3.65 8.55
CA ARG A 522 42.64 -4.66 7.94
C ARG A 522 44.02 -4.07 7.63
N MET A 523 44.07 -2.92 6.96
CA MET A 523 45.34 -2.22 6.69
C MET A 523 46.13 -1.88 7.96
N ALA A 524 45.46 -1.59 9.07
CA ALA A 524 46.11 -1.25 10.34
C ALA A 524 46.63 -2.49 11.08
N ILE A 525 45.93 -3.62 11.02
CA ILE A 525 46.42 -4.87 11.63
C ILE A 525 47.55 -5.50 10.81
N ASP A 526 47.52 -5.44 9.47
CA ASP A 526 48.61 -5.94 8.61
C ASP A 526 49.95 -5.23 8.91
N ASP A 527 49.93 -3.90 8.98
CA ASP A 527 51.11 -3.08 9.33
C ASP A 527 51.62 -3.38 10.76
N LEU A 528 50.71 -3.51 11.74
CA LEU A 528 51.08 -3.88 13.11
C LEU A 528 51.67 -5.30 13.20
N LEU A 529 51.08 -6.27 12.50
CA LEU A 529 51.52 -7.67 12.51
C LEU A 529 52.90 -7.82 11.85
N ILE A 530 53.15 -7.12 10.73
CA ILE A 530 54.47 -7.06 10.08
C ILE A 530 55.51 -6.38 10.99
N LYS A 531 55.12 -5.35 11.77
CA LYS A 531 56.01 -4.72 12.77
C LYS A 531 56.35 -5.65 13.92
N LEU A 532 55.37 -6.43 14.43
CA LEU A 532 55.59 -7.44 15.47
C LEU A 532 56.49 -8.58 14.96
N ALA A 533 56.24 -9.09 13.75
CA ALA A 533 57.04 -10.17 13.15
C ALA A 533 58.53 -9.79 13.01
N LYS A 534 58.82 -8.53 12.62
CA LYS A 534 60.20 -8.03 12.45
C LYS A 534 61.05 -7.99 13.73
N ASN A 535 60.46 -8.18 14.91
CA ASN A 535 61.22 -8.27 16.17
C ASN A 535 61.92 -9.64 16.36
N PHE A 536 61.46 -10.72 15.73
CA PHE A 536 62.10 -12.03 15.87
C PHE A 536 63.42 -12.10 15.11
N LEU A 537 64.47 -12.61 15.77
CA LEU A 537 65.85 -12.60 15.27
C LEU A 537 66.09 -13.52 14.05
N LYS A 538 65.25 -14.53 13.82
CA LYS A 538 65.35 -15.48 12.70
C LYS A 538 64.21 -15.27 11.71
N PRO A 539 64.47 -15.10 10.40
CA PRO A 539 63.43 -15.00 9.36
C PRO A 539 62.34 -16.09 9.47
N LYS A 540 62.74 -17.36 9.59
CA LYS A 540 61.85 -18.50 9.84
C LYS A 540 60.85 -18.30 11.00
N GLN A 541 61.26 -17.66 12.11
CA GLN A 541 60.34 -17.37 13.23
C GLN A 541 59.35 -16.24 12.88
N GLN A 542 59.78 -15.25 12.08
CA GLN A 542 58.88 -14.23 11.54
C GLN A 542 57.80 -14.90 10.65
N THR A 543 58.21 -15.79 9.75
CA THR A 543 57.31 -16.52 8.86
C THR A 543 56.32 -17.41 9.62
N VAL A 544 56.77 -18.16 10.64
CA VAL A 544 55.90 -18.99 11.51
C VAL A 544 54.89 -18.13 12.26
N PHE A 545 55.31 -17.03 12.89
CA PHE A 545 54.41 -16.13 13.60
C PHE A 545 53.33 -15.56 12.67
N LEU A 546 53.69 -15.13 11.46
CA LEU A 546 52.73 -14.66 10.47
C LEU A 546 51.71 -15.75 10.08
N ILE A 547 52.18 -16.97 9.77
CA ILE A 547 51.33 -18.12 9.44
C ILE A 547 50.32 -18.43 10.56
N ASN A 548 50.78 -18.57 11.81
CA ASN A 548 49.89 -18.87 12.95
C ASN A 548 48.82 -17.78 13.15
N ASN A 549 49.16 -16.51 12.95
CA ASN A 549 48.21 -15.40 13.06
C ASN A 549 47.19 -15.37 11.91
N TYR A 550 47.59 -15.66 10.66
CA TYR A 550 46.67 -15.74 9.53
C TYR A 550 45.73 -16.95 9.64
N ASP A 551 46.24 -18.14 10.00
CA ASP A 551 45.45 -19.36 10.15
C ASP A 551 44.33 -19.24 11.21
N MET A 552 44.67 -18.66 12.37
CA MET A 552 43.69 -18.32 13.42
C MET A 552 42.63 -17.32 12.91
N THR A 553 43.05 -16.30 12.17
CA THR A 553 42.14 -15.28 11.61
C THR A 553 41.20 -15.86 10.57
N ILE A 554 41.71 -16.68 9.66
CA ILE A 554 40.93 -17.40 8.64
C ILE A 554 39.91 -18.34 9.29
N SER A 555 40.29 -19.02 10.37
CA SER A 555 39.40 -19.91 11.12
C SER A 555 38.22 -19.13 11.73
N VAL A 556 38.48 -18.06 12.49
CA VAL A 556 37.43 -17.22 13.12
C VAL A 556 36.55 -16.51 12.09
N LEU A 557 37.11 -16.05 10.96
CA LEU A 557 36.32 -15.46 9.87
C LEU A 557 35.39 -16.49 9.19
N LYS A 558 35.84 -17.74 9.02
CA LYS A 558 35.01 -18.82 8.45
C LYS A 558 33.90 -19.29 9.38
N GLU A 559 34.09 -19.23 10.69
CA GLU A 559 33.04 -19.54 11.69
C GLU A 559 31.87 -18.55 11.64
N ALA A 560 32.11 -17.28 11.30
CA ALA A 560 31.04 -16.29 11.15
C ALA A 560 30.25 -16.37 9.83
N GLY A 561 30.79 -17.06 8.82
CA GLY A 561 30.05 -17.39 7.59
C GLY A 561 30.94 -17.66 6.38
N PRO A 562 30.39 -18.27 5.31
CA PRO A 562 31.11 -18.47 4.05
C PRO A 562 31.42 -17.15 3.32
N GLU A 563 30.73 -16.06 3.65
CA GLU A 563 30.89 -14.74 3.03
C GLU A 563 31.91 -13.83 3.75
N GLY A 564 32.96 -14.40 4.35
CA GLY A 564 34.12 -13.63 4.85
C GLY A 564 34.82 -12.76 3.79
N GLY A 565 34.48 -12.97 2.51
CA GLY A 565 34.63 -11.99 1.44
C GLY A 565 36.08 -11.61 1.13
N LYS A 566 36.27 -10.34 0.73
CA LYS A 566 37.58 -9.80 0.32
C LYS A 566 38.63 -9.91 1.44
N ILE A 567 38.21 -9.76 2.70
CA ILE A 567 39.10 -9.82 3.87
C ILE A 567 39.57 -11.26 4.11
N LEU A 568 38.67 -12.25 4.01
CA LEU A 568 39.03 -13.66 4.10
C LEU A 568 39.99 -14.07 2.97
N MET A 569 39.68 -13.72 1.72
CA MET A 569 40.53 -14.01 0.56
C MET A 569 41.94 -13.42 0.70
N HIS A 570 42.05 -12.18 1.16
CA HIS A 570 43.34 -11.52 1.44
C HIS A 570 44.18 -12.32 2.45
N PHE A 571 43.59 -12.77 3.56
CA PHE A 571 44.34 -13.58 4.52
C PHE A 571 44.69 -14.97 3.99
N GLU A 572 43.84 -15.60 3.17
CA GLU A 572 44.18 -16.88 2.51
C GLU A 572 45.34 -16.73 1.51
N GLU A 573 45.39 -15.63 0.75
CA GLU A 573 46.53 -15.30 -0.13
C GLU A 573 47.81 -15.04 0.66
N LEU A 574 47.74 -14.31 1.78
CA LEU A 574 48.88 -14.11 2.67
C LEU A 574 49.36 -15.41 3.33
N LEU A 575 48.46 -16.26 3.82
CA LEU A 575 48.79 -17.58 4.38
C LEU A 575 49.50 -18.44 3.33
N LYS A 576 48.96 -18.51 2.11
CA LYS A 576 49.55 -19.26 1.00
C LYS A 576 50.94 -18.74 0.61
N SER A 577 51.11 -17.42 0.56
CA SER A 577 52.39 -16.77 0.25
C SER A 577 53.46 -17.06 1.31
N ASN A 578 53.14 -16.85 2.60
CA ASN A 578 54.06 -17.12 3.71
C ASN A 578 54.34 -18.62 3.88
N THR A 579 53.36 -19.50 3.60
CA THR A 579 53.58 -20.95 3.53
C THR A 579 54.64 -21.32 2.50
N ALA A 580 54.62 -20.72 1.31
CA ALA A 580 55.63 -20.98 0.28
C ALA A 580 57.03 -20.50 0.71
N LEU A 581 57.13 -19.37 1.43
CA LEU A 581 58.39 -18.89 2.01
C LEU A 581 58.92 -19.84 3.10
N PHE A 582 58.08 -20.24 4.06
CA PHE A 582 58.49 -21.16 5.14
C PHE A 582 58.90 -22.54 4.59
N VAL A 583 58.17 -23.06 3.59
CA VAL A 583 58.53 -24.30 2.89
C VAL A 583 59.92 -24.20 2.25
N GLU A 584 60.23 -23.07 1.62
CA GLU A 584 61.54 -22.82 1.02
C GLU A 584 62.66 -22.76 2.09
N GLU A 585 62.45 -22.02 3.18
CA GLU A 585 63.40 -21.93 4.30
C GLU A 585 63.67 -23.29 4.96
N LEU A 586 62.60 -24.04 5.28
CA LEU A 586 62.67 -25.37 5.89
C LEU A 586 63.41 -26.37 4.99
N LEU A 587 63.20 -26.31 3.68
CA LEU A 587 63.91 -27.17 2.72
C LEU A 587 65.38 -26.77 2.57
N GLN A 588 65.71 -25.47 2.64
CA GLN A 588 67.10 -25.00 2.61
C GLN A 588 67.89 -25.43 3.84
N GLU A 589 67.32 -25.45 5.04
CA GLU A 589 68.00 -25.91 6.26
C GLU A 589 68.53 -27.35 6.16
N HIS A 590 67.82 -28.24 5.43
CA HIS A 590 68.20 -29.65 5.29
C HIS A 590 68.91 -29.98 3.97
N PHE A 591 68.52 -29.34 2.87
CA PHE A 591 68.88 -29.72 1.49
C PHE A 591 69.47 -28.54 0.67
N SER A 592 70.12 -27.56 1.31
CA SER A 592 70.60 -26.33 0.67
C SER A 592 71.32 -26.53 -0.68
N ASP A 593 72.23 -27.50 -0.78
CA ASP A 593 73.09 -27.65 -1.97
C ASP A 593 72.40 -28.35 -3.14
N LEU A 594 71.47 -29.26 -2.85
CA LEU A 594 70.50 -29.80 -3.82
C LEU A 594 69.66 -28.67 -4.43
N ILE A 595 69.15 -27.77 -3.58
CA ILE A 595 68.26 -26.67 -4.01
C ILE A 595 69.06 -25.64 -4.81
N LYS A 596 70.27 -25.28 -4.38
CA LYS A 596 71.19 -24.40 -5.13
C LYS A 596 71.47 -24.96 -6.53
N PHE A 597 71.82 -26.25 -6.63
CA PHE A 597 72.08 -26.92 -7.91
C PHE A 597 70.86 -26.88 -8.84
N VAL A 598 69.69 -27.31 -8.35
CA VAL A 598 68.46 -27.38 -9.16
C VAL A 598 67.96 -25.98 -9.54
N LYS A 599 68.18 -24.96 -8.71
CA LYS A 599 67.83 -23.56 -9.05
C LYS A 599 68.78 -22.97 -10.07
N ALA A 600 70.10 -23.12 -9.91
CA ALA A 600 71.08 -22.65 -10.89
C ALA A 600 70.83 -23.25 -12.29
N LYS A 601 70.50 -24.55 -12.35
CA LYS A 601 70.12 -25.24 -13.60
C LYS A 601 68.68 -25.00 -14.08
N ALA A 602 67.85 -24.31 -13.30
CA ALA A 602 66.54 -23.81 -13.74
C ALA A 602 66.59 -22.36 -14.26
N SER A 603 67.70 -21.64 -14.03
CA SER A 603 67.97 -20.29 -14.55
C SER A 603 68.82 -20.27 -15.83
N GLU A 604 69.23 -21.42 -16.35
CA GLU A 604 69.92 -21.53 -17.65
C GLU A 604 68.90 -21.56 -18.79
N ASP A 605 68.94 -20.55 -19.65
CA ASP A 605 67.92 -20.28 -20.67
C ASP A 605 68.04 -21.26 -21.86
N PRO A 606 66.96 -21.97 -22.29
CA PRO A 606 67.07 -23.07 -23.27
C PRO A 606 67.59 -22.71 -24.67
N MET A 607 67.74 -21.43 -24.98
CA MET A 607 68.29 -20.91 -26.24
C MET A 607 69.77 -20.51 -26.16
N SER A 608 70.39 -20.57 -24.98
CA SER A 608 71.82 -20.34 -24.78
C SER A 608 72.64 -21.62 -25.02
N SER A 609 73.89 -21.46 -25.48
CA SER A 609 74.81 -22.59 -25.68
C SER A 609 75.15 -23.29 -24.36
N PRO A 610 75.47 -24.61 -24.37
CA PRO A 610 75.68 -25.39 -23.15
C PRO A 610 77.05 -25.12 -22.50
N ASP A 611 77.24 -23.92 -21.98
CA ASP A 611 78.45 -23.53 -21.25
C ASP A 611 78.54 -24.26 -19.91
N LYS A 612 79.52 -25.19 -19.86
CA LYS A 612 79.71 -26.30 -18.90
C LYS A 612 78.74 -27.49 -19.08
N PRO A 613 79.21 -28.61 -19.68
CA PRO A 613 78.54 -29.89 -19.51
C PRO A 613 78.58 -30.29 -18.03
N ILE A 614 77.43 -30.70 -17.48
CA ILE A 614 77.31 -31.13 -16.09
C ILE A 614 78.19 -32.36 -15.86
N THR A 615 79.15 -32.27 -14.95
CA THR A 615 80.07 -33.37 -14.68
C THR A 615 79.49 -34.31 -13.62
N ILE A 616 79.79 -35.62 -13.73
CA ILE A 616 79.35 -36.62 -12.75
C ILE A 616 79.85 -36.26 -11.34
N ALA A 617 81.05 -35.69 -11.23
CA ALA A 617 81.67 -35.24 -9.97
C ALA A 617 80.89 -34.13 -9.23
N GLU A 618 80.09 -33.30 -9.93
CA GLU A 618 79.26 -32.26 -9.30
C GLU A 618 77.96 -32.82 -8.73
N VAL A 619 77.47 -33.95 -9.25
CA VAL A 619 76.13 -34.50 -8.94
C VAL A 619 76.19 -35.76 -8.08
N GLU A 620 77.23 -36.59 -8.23
CA GLU A 620 77.51 -37.75 -7.38
C GLU A 620 77.47 -37.45 -5.86
N PRO A 621 78.12 -36.39 -5.33
CA PRO A 621 78.04 -36.08 -3.90
C PRO A 621 76.61 -35.70 -3.48
N LEU A 622 75.86 -34.95 -4.31
CA LEU A 622 74.49 -34.53 -4.00
C LEU A 622 73.52 -35.73 -3.92
N VAL A 623 73.67 -36.70 -4.82
CA VAL A 623 72.83 -37.92 -4.81
C VAL A 623 73.14 -38.79 -3.58
N LYS A 624 74.42 -39.01 -3.27
CA LYS A 624 74.85 -39.84 -2.13
C LYS A 624 74.51 -39.19 -0.79
N ASP A 625 74.72 -37.88 -0.67
CA ASP A 625 74.32 -37.09 0.49
C ASP A 625 72.81 -37.19 0.73
N PHE A 626 71.99 -36.89 -0.29
CA PHE A 626 70.54 -36.99 -0.21
C PHE A 626 70.11 -38.41 0.19
N ALA A 627 70.62 -39.44 -0.49
CA ALA A 627 70.28 -40.84 -0.23
C ALA A 627 70.60 -41.30 1.20
N SER A 628 71.63 -40.72 1.83
CA SER A 628 71.98 -41.00 3.22
C SER A 628 71.15 -40.22 4.25
N ARG A 629 70.79 -38.95 3.98
CA ARG A 629 70.19 -38.04 4.97
C ARG A 629 68.67 -37.85 4.87
N TRP A 630 68.04 -38.14 3.73
CA TRP A 630 66.65 -37.75 3.46
C TRP A 630 65.61 -38.21 4.51
N LYS A 631 65.77 -39.40 5.08
CA LYS A 631 64.86 -39.95 6.11
C LYS A 631 64.88 -39.11 7.39
N GLY A 632 66.05 -38.96 7.99
CA GLY A 632 66.22 -38.18 9.22
C GLY A 632 65.90 -36.70 9.01
N ALA A 633 66.16 -36.15 7.81
CA ALA A 633 65.72 -34.81 7.45
C ALA A 633 64.18 -34.67 7.46
N ILE A 634 63.44 -35.59 6.84
CA ILE A 634 61.97 -35.57 6.87
C ILE A 634 61.42 -35.75 8.30
N GLU A 635 62.03 -36.59 9.13
CA GLU A 635 61.64 -36.75 10.54
C GLU A 635 61.87 -35.47 11.36
N LEU A 636 62.99 -34.77 11.13
CA LEU A 636 63.29 -33.49 11.76
C LEU A 636 62.35 -32.38 11.28
N MET A 637 62.10 -32.27 9.98
CA MET A 637 61.12 -31.34 9.40
C MET A 637 59.72 -31.56 9.98
N HIS A 638 59.28 -32.82 10.09
CA HIS A 638 58.00 -33.20 10.65
C HIS A 638 57.86 -32.77 12.12
N LYS A 639 58.90 -33.01 12.92
CA LYS A 639 58.96 -32.56 14.32
C LYS A 639 58.92 -31.04 14.43
N ASP A 640 59.74 -30.34 13.66
CA ASP A 640 59.87 -28.88 13.65
C ASP A 640 58.55 -28.19 13.29
N VAL A 641 57.86 -28.67 12.25
CA VAL A 641 56.51 -28.25 11.85
C VAL A 641 55.50 -28.45 12.99
N ILE A 642 55.44 -29.63 13.60
CA ILE A 642 54.51 -29.92 14.72
C ILE A 642 54.79 -29.03 15.94
N THR A 643 56.05 -28.65 16.19
CA THR A 643 56.39 -27.73 17.29
C THR A 643 56.23 -26.24 16.96
N SER A 644 56.06 -25.88 15.67
CA SER A 644 55.99 -24.49 15.22
C SER A 644 54.57 -23.97 15.00
N PHE A 645 53.64 -24.84 14.57
CA PHE A 645 52.29 -24.43 14.20
C PHE A 645 51.24 -24.86 15.22
N SER A 646 50.45 -23.89 15.69
CA SER A 646 49.46 -24.11 16.76
C SER A 646 48.24 -24.92 16.30
N ASN A 647 47.96 -24.91 14.99
CA ASN A 647 46.92 -25.71 14.36
C ASN A 647 47.55 -26.93 13.67
N PHE A 648 47.19 -28.14 14.12
CA PHE A 648 47.68 -29.39 13.55
C PHE A 648 47.34 -29.55 12.06
N LEU A 649 46.15 -29.10 11.62
CA LEU A 649 45.75 -29.20 10.21
C LEU A 649 46.63 -28.30 9.33
N CYS A 650 46.82 -27.05 9.75
CA CYS A 650 47.73 -26.10 9.09
C CYS A 650 49.15 -26.66 8.99
N GLY A 651 49.70 -27.20 10.09
CA GLY A 651 50.99 -27.87 10.10
C GLY A 651 51.08 -29.06 9.12
N MET A 652 50.04 -29.90 9.03
CA MET A 652 50.00 -31.00 8.07
C MET A 652 49.90 -30.53 6.61
N GLU A 653 49.21 -29.42 6.32
CA GLU A 653 49.18 -28.83 4.97
C GLU A 653 50.53 -28.21 4.58
N ILE A 654 51.20 -27.53 5.51
CA ILE A 654 52.56 -26.99 5.33
C ILE A 654 53.56 -28.13 5.09
N LEU A 655 53.43 -29.25 5.81
CA LEU A 655 54.21 -30.45 5.57
C LEU A 655 53.93 -31.07 4.19
N ARG A 656 52.65 -31.17 3.79
CA ARG A 656 52.25 -31.61 2.43
C ARG A 656 52.90 -30.73 1.36
N ALA A 657 52.91 -29.41 1.55
CA ALA A 657 53.55 -28.47 0.63
C ALA A 657 55.08 -28.66 0.59
N ALA A 658 55.74 -28.79 1.75
CA ALA A 658 57.18 -29.03 1.85
C ALA A 658 57.61 -30.33 1.16
N LEU A 659 56.90 -31.42 1.40
CA LEU A 659 57.15 -32.73 0.78
C LEU A 659 56.92 -32.70 -0.73
N THR A 660 55.88 -32.00 -1.19
CA THR A 660 55.57 -31.82 -2.61
C THR A 660 56.67 -31.02 -3.31
N GLN A 661 57.13 -29.92 -2.70
CA GLN A 661 58.22 -29.09 -3.24
C GLN A 661 59.57 -29.82 -3.23
N LEU A 662 59.85 -30.62 -2.19
CA LEU A 662 61.02 -31.53 -2.17
C LEU A 662 60.96 -32.55 -3.31
N LEU A 663 59.79 -33.14 -3.56
CA LEU A 663 59.59 -34.10 -4.65
C LEU A 663 59.79 -33.44 -6.03
N LEU A 664 59.38 -32.18 -6.20
CA LEU A 664 59.63 -31.41 -7.41
C LEU A 664 61.13 -31.11 -7.61
N TYR A 665 61.87 -30.71 -6.58
CA TYR A 665 63.33 -30.54 -6.68
C TYR A 665 64.04 -31.85 -6.99
N TYR A 666 63.67 -32.94 -6.31
CA TYR A 666 64.27 -34.26 -6.53
C TYR A 666 63.94 -34.84 -7.92
N THR A 667 62.74 -34.61 -8.44
CA THR A 667 62.37 -35.00 -9.81
C THR A 667 63.20 -34.24 -10.84
N ARG A 668 63.38 -32.92 -10.65
CA ARG A 668 64.26 -32.10 -11.51
C ARG A 668 65.71 -32.56 -11.44
N LEU A 669 66.24 -32.91 -10.27
CA LEU A 669 67.57 -33.52 -10.13
C LEU A 669 67.67 -34.83 -10.94
N SER A 670 66.67 -35.73 -10.81
CA SER A 670 66.62 -36.98 -11.57
C SER A 670 66.59 -36.74 -13.09
N ASP A 671 65.87 -35.73 -13.55
CA ASP A 671 65.82 -35.35 -14.97
C ASP A 671 67.11 -34.68 -15.46
N CYS A 672 67.83 -33.94 -14.62
CA CYS A 672 69.20 -33.50 -14.90
C CYS A 672 70.13 -34.70 -15.06
N ILE A 673 70.10 -35.68 -14.14
CA ILE A 673 70.95 -36.88 -14.18
C ILE A 673 70.74 -37.70 -15.45
N LYS A 674 69.48 -37.84 -15.92
CA LYS A 674 69.14 -38.52 -17.19
C LYS A 674 69.76 -37.85 -18.43
N ARG A 675 70.16 -36.58 -18.35
CA ARG A 675 70.79 -35.81 -19.43
C ARG A 675 72.32 -35.86 -19.41
N ILE A 676 72.94 -36.43 -18.36
CA ILE A 676 74.40 -36.52 -18.22
C ILE A 676 74.93 -37.74 -19.00
N VAL A 677 75.92 -37.53 -19.87
CA VAL A 677 76.65 -38.61 -20.53
C VAL A 677 77.39 -39.44 -19.49
N GLY A 678 76.95 -40.68 -19.27
CA GLY A 678 77.46 -41.58 -18.22
C GLY A 678 76.69 -41.50 -16.88
N GLY A 679 75.67 -40.65 -16.75
CA GLY A 679 74.87 -40.49 -15.53
C GLY A 679 74.15 -41.76 -15.04
N SER A 680 74.03 -42.78 -15.90
CA SER A 680 73.43 -44.08 -15.57
C SER A 680 74.14 -44.83 -14.43
N ALA A 681 75.42 -44.51 -14.14
CA ALA A 681 76.13 -45.04 -12.99
C ALA A 681 75.49 -44.62 -11.64
N LEU A 682 74.97 -43.39 -11.56
CA LEU A 682 74.36 -42.82 -10.35
C LEU A 682 72.96 -43.36 -10.05
N ASN A 683 72.33 -44.08 -11.00
CA ASN A 683 71.01 -44.68 -10.81
C ASN A 683 70.95 -45.72 -9.67
N LYS A 684 72.10 -46.22 -9.19
CA LYS A 684 72.18 -47.12 -8.03
C LYS A 684 71.98 -46.40 -6.69
N ASP A 685 72.36 -45.13 -6.64
CA ASP A 685 72.31 -44.31 -5.42
C ASP A 685 71.05 -43.41 -5.38
N LEU A 686 70.27 -43.37 -6.48
CA LEU A 686 68.97 -42.69 -6.53
C LEU A 686 67.91 -43.43 -5.71
N VAL A 687 67.42 -42.77 -4.66
CA VAL A 687 66.20 -43.15 -3.93
C VAL A 687 65.00 -43.13 -4.90
N SER A 688 64.15 -44.16 -4.88
CA SER A 688 62.95 -44.14 -5.72
C SER A 688 61.91 -43.14 -5.19
N ILE A 689 61.28 -42.39 -6.11
CA ILE A 689 60.24 -41.38 -5.80
C ILE A 689 59.12 -41.99 -4.94
N SER A 690 58.72 -43.24 -5.22
CA SER A 690 57.75 -44.00 -4.42
C SER A 690 58.21 -44.25 -2.97
N SER A 691 59.50 -44.43 -2.72
CA SER A 691 60.03 -44.57 -1.35
C SER A 691 59.91 -43.27 -0.57
N ILE A 692 60.11 -42.13 -1.23
CA ILE A 692 59.98 -40.80 -0.61
C ILE A 692 58.52 -40.53 -0.25
N MET A 693 57.58 -40.79 -1.18
CA MET A 693 56.15 -40.60 -0.94
C MET A 693 55.59 -41.51 0.18
N ASN A 694 56.12 -42.74 0.31
CA ASN A 694 55.61 -43.73 1.27
C ASN A 694 56.26 -43.64 2.67
N PHE A 695 57.28 -42.81 2.87
CA PHE A 695 58.08 -42.82 4.12
C PHE A 695 57.45 -42.03 5.28
N THR A 696 56.52 -41.11 5.01
CA THR A 696 56.02 -40.20 6.04
C THR A 696 55.09 -40.92 7.04
N PRO A 697 55.08 -40.54 8.33
CA PRO A 697 54.22 -41.17 9.35
C PRO A 697 52.71 -41.11 9.04
N HIS A 698 52.32 -40.26 8.10
CA HIS A 698 50.96 -40.10 7.60
C HIS A 698 50.89 -40.30 6.07
N GLY A 699 51.65 -41.25 5.52
CA GLY A 699 51.59 -41.60 4.09
C GLY A 699 50.17 -41.96 3.60
N TYR A 700 49.34 -42.51 4.49
CA TYR A 700 47.89 -42.66 4.25
C TYR A 700 47.18 -41.33 4.00
N ILE A 701 47.48 -40.25 4.73
CA ILE A 701 46.84 -38.94 4.58
C ILE A 701 47.34 -38.22 3.32
N LEU A 702 48.64 -38.28 3.00
CA LEU A 702 49.14 -37.70 1.75
C LEU A 702 48.51 -38.38 0.52
N CYS A 703 48.36 -39.70 0.58
CA CYS A 703 47.60 -40.47 -0.41
C CYS A 703 46.11 -40.10 -0.41
N LEU A 704 45.44 -40.12 0.75
CA LEU A 704 44.02 -39.82 0.91
C LEU A 704 43.64 -38.38 0.52
N ILE A 705 44.53 -37.39 0.60
CA ILE A 705 44.23 -36.01 0.15
C ILE A 705 44.38 -35.87 -1.37
N LEU A 706 45.42 -36.47 -1.97
CA LEU A 706 45.52 -36.54 -3.44
C LEU A 706 44.40 -37.41 -4.05
N GLN A 707 43.94 -38.40 -3.28
CA GLN A 707 42.79 -39.23 -3.63
C GLN A 707 41.46 -38.52 -3.32
N SER A 708 41.36 -37.67 -2.29
CA SER A 708 40.16 -36.87 -2.01
C SER A 708 40.01 -35.70 -2.98
N GLU A 709 41.07 -35.14 -3.58
CA GLU A 709 40.91 -34.26 -4.73
C GLU A 709 40.31 -34.99 -5.94
N LYS A 710 40.58 -36.29 -6.11
CA LYS A 710 39.94 -37.14 -7.13
C LYS A 710 38.52 -37.52 -6.75
N GLU A 711 38.28 -37.97 -5.52
CA GLU A 711 36.94 -38.36 -5.06
C GLU A 711 36.02 -37.16 -4.88
N ALA A 712 36.51 -35.96 -4.51
CA ALA A 712 35.71 -34.73 -4.48
C ALA A 712 35.37 -34.23 -5.89
N LYS A 713 36.28 -34.37 -6.87
CA LYS A 713 35.96 -34.10 -8.28
C LYS A 713 34.96 -35.13 -8.84
N LYS A 714 35.07 -36.41 -8.47
CA LYS A 714 34.05 -37.43 -8.77
C LYS A 714 32.73 -37.17 -8.06
N GLU A 715 32.72 -36.73 -6.80
CA GLU A 715 31.51 -36.51 -6.00
C GLU A 715 30.80 -35.22 -6.41
N ALA A 716 31.54 -34.19 -6.82
CA ALA A 716 30.97 -33.03 -7.52
C ALA A 716 30.38 -33.42 -8.87
N PHE A 717 31.07 -34.26 -9.65
CA PHE A 717 30.57 -34.80 -10.92
C PHE A 717 29.36 -35.75 -10.72
N ARG A 718 29.34 -36.51 -9.63
CA ARG A 718 28.23 -37.38 -9.22
C ARG A 718 27.03 -36.55 -8.83
N LYS A 719 27.19 -35.56 -7.95
CA LYS A 719 26.13 -34.62 -7.58
C LYS A 719 25.61 -33.86 -8.80
N TYR A 720 26.46 -33.53 -9.76
CA TYR A 720 26.06 -32.98 -11.06
C TYR A 720 25.22 -33.97 -11.90
N LEU A 721 25.61 -35.25 -11.99
CA LEU A 721 24.83 -36.30 -12.67
C LEU A 721 23.51 -36.64 -11.94
N GLU A 722 23.47 -36.50 -10.62
CA GLU A 722 22.27 -36.69 -9.80
C GLU A 722 21.34 -35.46 -9.92
N SER A 723 21.86 -34.23 -9.85
CA SER A 723 21.08 -32.99 -9.97
C SER A 723 20.62 -32.67 -11.40
N SER A 724 21.31 -33.16 -12.41
CA SER A 724 20.85 -33.12 -13.81
C SER A 724 19.87 -34.24 -14.16
N GLY A 725 19.54 -35.13 -13.22
CA GLY A 725 18.62 -36.25 -13.42
C GLY A 725 19.20 -37.39 -14.28
N ALA A 726 20.44 -37.29 -14.76
CA ALA A 726 21.06 -38.28 -15.63
C ALA A 726 21.16 -39.67 -14.99
N VAL A 727 21.42 -39.74 -13.66
CA VAL A 727 21.42 -41.01 -12.92
C VAL A 727 20.02 -41.64 -12.90
N ASP A 728 18.98 -40.89 -12.57
CA ASP A 728 17.60 -41.39 -12.50
C ASP A 728 17.07 -41.83 -13.89
N ALA A 729 17.40 -41.09 -14.95
CA ALA A 729 17.11 -41.48 -16.33
C ALA A 729 17.80 -42.81 -16.72
N LEU A 730 19.09 -42.96 -16.43
CA LEU A 730 19.83 -44.20 -16.67
C LEU A 730 19.29 -45.37 -15.83
N THR A 731 18.97 -45.14 -14.55
CA THR A 731 18.36 -46.16 -13.68
C THR A 731 17.02 -46.62 -14.23
N LYS A 732 16.13 -45.70 -14.65
CA LYS A 732 14.83 -46.05 -15.25
C LYS A 732 14.98 -46.84 -16.55
N VAL A 733 15.92 -46.46 -17.42
CA VAL A 733 16.15 -47.21 -18.67
C VAL A 733 16.74 -48.60 -18.38
N LEU A 734 17.68 -48.74 -17.44
CA LEU A 734 18.26 -50.03 -17.03
C LEU A 734 17.24 -50.95 -16.34
N VAL A 735 16.36 -50.41 -15.48
CA VAL A 735 15.22 -51.15 -14.93
C VAL A 735 14.31 -51.62 -16.06
N SER A 736 13.98 -50.75 -17.03
CA SER A 736 13.15 -51.10 -18.18
C SER A 736 13.80 -52.08 -19.18
N LEU A 737 15.11 -52.34 -19.07
CA LEU A 737 15.84 -53.40 -19.79
C LEU A 737 15.80 -54.71 -18.99
N TYR A 738 15.82 -54.64 -17.65
CA TYR A 738 15.75 -55.78 -16.75
C TYR A 738 14.33 -56.39 -16.69
N GLU A 739 13.30 -55.55 -16.80
CA GLU A 739 11.88 -55.93 -16.80
C GLU A 739 11.36 -56.49 -18.15
N GLN A 740 12.19 -56.53 -19.19
CA GLN A 740 11.79 -57.17 -20.45
C GLN A 740 11.88 -58.70 -20.37
N ASN A 741 10.73 -59.35 -20.60
CA ASN A 741 10.61 -60.82 -20.66
C ASN A 741 11.46 -61.45 -21.77
N ASP A 742 11.70 -60.72 -22.87
CA ASP A 742 12.56 -61.12 -23.97
C ASP A 742 13.68 -60.09 -24.13
N LYS A 743 14.95 -60.52 -24.10
CA LYS A 743 16.09 -59.61 -24.01
C LYS A 743 16.56 -59.15 -25.40
N PRO A 744 16.75 -57.84 -25.64
CA PRO A 744 17.19 -57.33 -26.93
C PRO A 744 18.60 -57.82 -27.26
N SER A 745 18.84 -58.14 -28.52
CA SER A 745 20.12 -58.63 -29.05
C SER A 745 21.29 -57.64 -28.90
N SER A 746 20.99 -56.34 -28.74
CA SER A 746 21.93 -55.30 -28.37
C SER A 746 21.36 -54.45 -27.24
N ALA A 747 21.92 -54.59 -26.03
CA ALA A 747 21.54 -53.76 -24.88
C ALA A 747 21.89 -52.28 -25.09
N LEU A 748 22.95 -51.98 -25.87
CA LEU A 748 23.37 -50.62 -26.18
C LEU A 748 22.35 -49.88 -27.05
N GLU A 749 21.89 -50.50 -28.14
CA GLU A 749 20.88 -49.88 -29.04
C GLU A 749 19.54 -49.65 -28.33
N PHE A 750 19.16 -50.55 -27.40
CA PHE A 750 17.97 -50.37 -26.57
C PHE A 750 18.10 -49.15 -25.65
N ILE A 751 19.22 -49.00 -24.95
CA ILE A 751 19.48 -47.85 -24.08
C ILE A 751 19.51 -46.56 -24.90
N GLN A 752 20.16 -46.57 -26.07
CA GLN A 752 20.36 -45.39 -26.92
C GLN A 752 19.04 -44.86 -27.51
N ASN A 753 18.14 -45.75 -27.99
CA ASN A 753 16.80 -45.37 -28.44
C ASN A 753 15.93 -44.84 -27.29
N LYS A 754 16.05 -45.40 -26.09
CA LYS A 754 15.13 -45.11 -24.97
C LYS A 754 15.51 -43.88 -24.14
N LEU A 755 16.75 -43.41 -24.28
CA LEU A 755 17.21 -42.10 -23.79
C LEU A 755 16.98 -40.95 -24.78
N SER A 756 16.37 -41.21 -25.95
CA SER A 756 16.13 -40.23 -27.01
C SER A 756 17.38 -39.43 -27.41
N CYS A 757 18.53 -40.11 -27.52
CA CYS A 757 19.76 -39.50 -27.99
C CYS A 757 19.59 -39.09 -29.47
N PRO A 758 19.82 -37.82 -29.86
CA PRO A 758 19.79 -37.44 -31.27
C PRO A 758 20.83 -38.24 -32.06
N SER A 759 20.52 -38.56 -33.31
CA SER A 759 21.48 -39.21 -34.20
C SER A 759 22.69 -38.30 -34.45
N ILE A 760 23.82 -38.88 -34.88
CA ILE A 760 25.04 -38.12 -35.16
C ILE A 760 24.77 -36.98 -36.17
N SER A 761 23.92 -37.22 -37.17
CA SER A 761 23.51 -36.21 -38.17
C SER A 761 22.66 -35.08 -37.58
N GLU A 762 21.89 -35.34 -36.53
CA GLU A 762 21.14 -34.30 -35.80
C GLU A 762 22.04 -33.53 -34.84
N HIS A 763 23.02 -34.19 -34.21
CA HIS A 763 24.04 -33.50 -33.40
C HIS A 763 24.90 -32.56 -34.26
N GLU A 764 25.31 -32.97 -35.46
CA GLU A 764 26.02 -32.12 -36.42
C GLU A 764 25.21 -30.89 -36.84
N LYS A 765 23.90 -31.05 -37.09
CA LYS A 765 22.98 -29.92 -37.38
C LYS A 765 22.85 -28.97 -36.19
N LEU A 766 22.60 -29.50 -35.00
CA LEU A 766 22.50 -28.69 -33.77
C LEU A 766 23.80 -27.96 -33.45
N GLN A 767 24.96 -28.56 -33.76
CA GLN A 767 26.26 -27.90 -33.61
C GLN A 767 26.47 -26.78 -34.64
N ALA A 768 26.00 -26.94 -35.87
CA ALA A 768 25.99 -25.89 -36.88
C ALA A 768 25.06 -24.72 -36.45
N GLU A 769 23.84 -25.03 -36.01
CA GLU A 769 22.89 -24.02 -35.49
C GLU A 769 23.46 -23.28 -34.26
N LEU A 770 24.13 -23.99 -33.34
CA LEU A 770 24.82 -23.36 -32.19
C LEU A 770 25.90 -22.36 -32.66
N SER A 771 26.69 -22.72 -33.67
CA SER A 771 27.72 -21.84 -34.20
C SER A 771 27.13 -20.59 -34.88
N ASP A 772 26.03 -20.72 -35.61
CA ASP A 772 25.33 -19.59 -36.24
C ASP A 772 24.66 -18.69 -35.18
N LEU A 773 24.03 -19.27 -34.14
CA LEU A 773 23.50 -18.51 -33.01
C LEU A 773 24.60 -17.75 -32.26
N GLN A 774 25.77 -18.36 -32.09
CA GLN A 774 26.87 -17.74 -31.35
C GLN A 774 27.57 -16.64 -32.18
N ILE A 775 27.58 -16.72 -33.51
CA ILE A 775 27.94 -15.61 -34.40
C ILE A 775 26.95 -14.45 -34.18
N ARG A 776 25.64 -14.69 -34.32
CA ARG A 776 24.60 -13.66 -34.13
C ARG A 776 24.61 -13.04 -32.73
N TYR A 777 24.93 -13.82 -31.70
CA TYR A 777 25.11 -13.31 -30.33
C TYR A 777 26.28 -12.33 -30.22
N ASN A 778 27.42 -12.65 -30.85
CA ASN A 778 28.60 -11.76 -30.86
C ASN A 778 28.34 -10.48 -31.69
N GLU A 779 27.60 -10.57 -32.80
CA GLU A 779 27.13 -9.42 -33.58
C GLU A 779 26.18 -8.53 -32.76
N LEU A 780 25.21 -9.13 -32.06
CA LEU A 780 24.30 -8.40 -31.18
C LEU A 780 25.03 -7.76 -29.99
N LEU A 781 26.05 -8.43 -29.44
CA LEU A 781 26.87 -7.92 -28.35
C LEU A 781 27.74 -6.73 -28.79
N THR A 782 28.34 -6.78 -29.98
CA THR A 782 29.09 -5.65 -30.54
C THR A 782 28.19 -4.48 -30.94
N ALA A 783 26.99 -4.75 -31.47
CA ALA A 783 25.96 -3.73 -31.67
C ALA A 783 25.55 -3.07 -30.34
N HIS A 784 25.26 -3.86 -29.30
CA HIS A 784 24.89 -3.34 -27.98
C HIS A 784 26.02 -2.50 -27.35
N GLN A 785 27.27 -2.97 -27.40
CA GLN A 785 28.43 -2.19 -26.95
C GLN A 785 28.60 -0.87 -27.71
N LYS A 786 28.30 -0.83 -29.01
CA LYS A 786 28.31 0.41 -29.80
C LYS A 786 27.22 1.37 -29.35
N THR A 787 25.98 0.91 -29.20
CA THR A 787 24.87 1.72 -28.71
C THR A 787 25.11 2.22 -27.28
N CYS A 788 25.75 1.44 -26.41
CA CYS A 788 26.14 1.90 -25.08
C CYS A 788 27.12 3.08 -25.13
N LYS A 789 28.14 3.04 -26.02
CA LYS A 789 29.08 4.16 -26.20
C LYS A 789 28.39 5.40 -26.77
N GLU A 790 27.53 5.24 -27.77
CA GLU A 790 26.72 6.34 -28.33
C GLU A 790 25.84 6.99 -27.25
N LEU A 791 25.33 6.20 -26.28
CA LEU A 791 24.54 6.69 -25.14
C LEU A 791 25.41 7.37 -24.07
N GLU A 792 26.65 6.94 -23.85
CA GLU A 792 27.63 7.62 -22.99
C GLU A 792 28.10 8.96 -23.58
N GLU A 793 28.31 9.03 -24.91
CA GLU A 793 28.62 10.27 -25.64
C GLU A 793 27.45 11.27 -25.62
N LEU A 794 26.20 10.78 -25.73
CA LEU A 794 25.01 11.61 -25.53
C LEU A 794 24.85 12.08 -24.08
N LYS A 795 25.24 11.29 -23.09
CA LYS A 795 25.26 11.72 -21.68
C LYS A 795 26.34 12.77 -21.40
N SER A 796 27.55 12.62 -21.93
CA SER A 796 28.63 13.58 -21.71
C SER A 796 28.36 14.93 -22.37
N THR A 797 27.80 14.93 -23.59
CA THR A 797 27.36 16.16 -24.28
C THR A 797 26.19 16.83 -23.55
N HIS A 798 25.20 16.08 -23.06
CA HIS A 798 24.10 16.65 -22.27
C HIS A 798 24.58 17.23 -20.92
N ALA A 799 25.52 16.56 -20.24
CA ALA A 799 26.12 17.07 -19.01
C ALA A 799 26.91 18.37 -19.24
N SER A 800 27.65 18.46 -20.35
CA SER A 800 28.35 19.69 -20.75
C SER A 800 27.39 20.85 -21.03
N ALA A 801 26.29 20.59 -21.75
CA ALA A 801 25.24 21.58 -22.01
C ALA A 801 24.54 22.09 -20.73
N MET A 802 24.39 21.23 -19.71
CA MET A 802 23.88 21.62 -18.38
C MET A 802 24.87 22.44 -17.55
N ALA A 803 26.18 22.31 -17.78
CA ALA A 803 27.18 23.15 -17.12
C ALA A 803 27.10 24.59 -17.66
N SER A 804 27.11 24.76 -18.98
CA SER A 804 27.06 26.10 -19.62
C SER A 804 25.75 26.86 -19.38
N THR A 805 24.64 26.19 -19.01
CA THR A 805 23.40 26.86 -18.63
C THR A 805 23.38 27.34 -17.17
N LYS A 806 24.23 26.80 -16.29
CA LYS A 806 24.37 27.29 -14.91
C LYS A 806 25.23 28.54 -14.81
N GLU A 807 26.38 28.57 -15.50
CA GLU A 807 27.24 29.78 -15.54
C GLU A 807 26.50 30.99 -16.15
N ALA A 808 25.51 30.75 -17.02
CA ALA A 808 24.66 31.80 -17.59
C ALA A 808 23.49 32.27 -16.70
N THR A 809 23.23 31.64 -15.54
CA THR A 809 22.07 31.98 -14.68
C THR A 809 22.41 32.58 -13.32
N ASP A 810 23.65 32.44 -12.82
CA ASP A 810 24.07 33.13 -11.59
C ASP A 810 24.41 34.62 -11.83
N ASP A 811 24.93 35.00 -13.01
CA ASP A 811 25.43 36.37 -13.30
C ASP A 811 24.31 37.39 -13.61
N GLU A 812 23.08 36.94 -13.88
CA GLU A 812 21.92 37.81 -14.18
C GLU A 812 21.10 38.19 -12.92
N SER A 813 21.46 37.65 -11.74
CA SER A 813 20.74 37.87 -10.47
C SER A 813 21.27 39.03 -9.60
N ALA A 814 22.39 39.64 -10.00
CA ALA A 814 23.12 40.63 -9.18
C ALA A 814 22.86 42.11 -9.56
N LYS A 815 21.88 42.40 -10.44
CA LYS A 815 21.49 43.76 -10.86
C LYS A 815 19.98 43.91 -11.05
N ASP A 816 19.30 44.22 -9.96
CA ASP A 816 18.29 45.29 -9.82
C ASP A 816 17.40 44.99 -8.60
N GLY A 817 17.43 45.86 -7.60
CA GLY A 817 16.76 45.64 -6.31
C GLY A 817 17.07 46.75 -5.31
N LEU A 818 16.25 47.80 -5.34
CA LEU A 818 16.23 48.93 -4.42
C LEU A 818 15.43 48.62 -3.15
#